data_AF-A0A0D2F8W2-F1
#
_entry.id   AF-A0A0D2F8W2-F1
#
_cell.length_a   1.000
_cell.length_b   1.000
_cell.length_c   1.000
_cell.angle_alpha   90.00
_cell.angle_beta   90.00
_cell.angle_gamma   90.00
#
_symmetry.space_group_name_H-M   'P 1'
#
loop_
_entity.id
_entity.type
_entity.pdbx_description
1 polymer ?
#
loop_
_entity_poly.entity_id
_entity_poly.type
_entity_poly.pdbx_seq_one_letter_code
_entity_poly.pdbx_strand_id
1 'polypeptide(L)'
;MFGVSWAAVGVGGDGLLDRERNPPPKPIPLEFPSYVPPRCGSPLSRQHIKNVCKELASIRKLPDIRDSHLAHLNIQLLQDVPLPDIVPEKQFESRPFLYDNDLTAMLDELEVGNEEAYREILRLPPLEGRKKPRLAYSRNFFASLEDMSRYWDHSKDNYYEVESSVVDDPTKGIEQTTDKVENRFNHANDVEMQDPIENPQPSGQEVEQAAKPNLSSDSPATLATVEMPSRPKMKQVYKGQRLGNGEQMSPGTRVSAVRNLLKMAVHKFNCRDYDVSPREKLRIYNINIPSVSYNFCVAKLPADTKLLRARMVEGPLLAVHCRHEVRFKSREGLLGPTSDFVGERFDLFREVGGMLMLAKQRAREGQTLSTEPSESQWWATKSRWGGGETRWGQLANEVFEDEDPSWSPEERRLQLEKREKEEEERRNAEAAAAADLKNLQPEDLMSGPSSPSERPKKKKKSGEAGVSPKDKAEYKDGKRLMYVPPLRRKWYQEWVKVRPNGPYWDEKLIHRRIGRRGQEEGTDGWDDVFMISAANHHACILKMSVHEDYLDWLETGRAGGSQSMSQESASKTGVDQRKEHFLYVSRSRWLDLFDIEQRKELLIGIWRVLSWINRHEVPRAEVEKMAMLKGSQSQQREDQTGDHQWEI
;
A
#
# COMPACT_ATOMS: atom_id res chain seq x y z
N MET A 1 8.92 -19.34 -3.86
CA MET A 1 10.07 -19.49 -2.96
C MET A 1 11.16 -18.58 -3.48
N PHE A 2 11.68 -17.66 -2.68
CA PHE A 2 12.95 -16.96 -2.95
C PHE A 2 13.63 -16.80 -1.60
N GLY A 3 14.76 -17.48 -1.41
CA GLY A 3 15.50 -17.43 -0.16
C GLY A 3 16.33 -16.15 -0.10
N VAL A 4 16.18 -15.37 0.98
CA VAL A 4 17.15 -14.32 1.30
C VAL A 4 18.46 -15.02 1.67
N SER A 5 19.50 -14.81 0.86
CA SER A 5 20.81 -15.38 1.13
C SER A 5 21.45 -14.69 2.33
N TRP A 6 21.36 -15.32 3.50
CA TRP A 6 22.13 -14.93 4.69
C TRP A 6 23.60 -15.31 4.50
N ALA A 7 24.31 -14.53 3.70
CA ALA A 7 25.73 -14.70 3.42
C ALA A 7 26.59 -14.28 4.63
N ALA A 8 26.67 -15.18 5.62
CA ALA A 8 27.71 -15.27 6.65
C ALA A 8 28.17 -13.93 7.29
N VAL A 9 27.32 -13.35 8.15
CA VAL A 9 27.88 -12.66 9.33
C VAL A 9 28.47 -13.76 10.23
N GLY A 10 29.79 -13.76 10.38
CA GLY A 10 30.51 -14.81 11.10
C GLY A 10 30.21 -14.83 12.60
N VAL A 11 30.46 -15.98 13.24
CA VAL A 11 30.43 -16.10 14.70
C VAL A 11 31.73 -15.48 15.26
N GLY A 12 31.74 -14.15 15.33
CA GLY A 12 32.82 -13.34 15.86
C GLY A 12 32.26 -11.97 16.24
N GLY A 13 32.31 -11.63 17.53
CA GLY A 13 31.60 -10.49 18.13
C GLY A 13 32.26 -9.13 17.91
N ASP A 14 32.77 -8.86 16.71
CA ASP A 14 33.35 -7.56 16.36
C ASP A 14 32.23 -6.61 15.87
N GLY A 15 32.01 -5.53 16.63
CA GLY A 15 30.88 -4.62 16.42
C GLY A 15 31.07 -3.72 15.21
N LEU A 16 29.96 -3.33 14.54
CA LEU A 16 30.03 -2.29 13.50
C LEU A 16 30.65 -0.98 14.00
N LEU A 17 30.48 -0.68 15.30
CA LEU A 17 31.06 0.48 15.98
C LEU A 17 32.56 0.61 15.74
N ASP A 18 33.33 -0.41 16.11
CA ASP A 18 34.80 -0.35 16.15
C ASP A 18 35.45 -0.70 14.79
N ARG A 19 34.67 -1.30 13.87
CA ARG A 19 35.15 -1.73 12.56
C ARG A 19 35.35 -0.56 11.59
N GLU A 20 36.62 -0.33 11.23
CA GLU A 20 37.05 0.70 10.28
C GLU A 20 36.45 0.49 8.88
N ARG A 21 35.82 1.54 8.33
CA ARG A 21 35.16 1.54 7.02
C ARG A 21 35.36 2.86 6.28
N ASN A 22 35.02 2.88 4.99
CA ASN A 22 34.84 4.15 4.26
C ASN A 22 33.66 4.93 4.88
N PRO A 23 33.71 6.27 4.92
CA PRO A 23 32.64 7.08 5.51
C PRO A 23 31.29 6.91 4.78
N PRO A 24 30.17 6.71 5.51
CA PRO A 24 28.84 6.78 4.91
C PRO A 24 28.52 8.24 4.51
N PRO A 25 27.58 8.46 3.58
CA PRO A 25 27.14 9.81 3.23
C PRO A 25 26.67 10.60 4.47
N LYS A 26 26.78 11.92 4.42
CA LYS A 26 26.45 12.78 5.58
C LYS A 26 25.00 12.56 6.05
N PRO A 27 24.73 12.66 7.37
CA PRO A 27 23.37 12.66 7.90
C PRO A 27 22.48 13.69 7.19
N ILE A 28 21.20 13.36 7.03
CA ILE A 28 20.22 14.26 6.41
C ILE A 28 19.52 15.06 7.52
N PRO A 29 19.49 16.40 7.47
CA PRO A 29 18.73 17.20 8.41
C PRO A 29 17.24 16.82 8.38
N LEU A 30 16.64 16.60 9.55
CA LEU A 30 15.23 16.26 9.65
C LEU A 30 14.34 17.41 9.13
N GLU A 31 13.32 17.03 8.38
CA GLU A 31 12.37 17.94 7.76
C GLU A 31 11.02 17.23 7.62
N PHE A 32 9.93 17.99 7.82
CA PHE A 32 8.56 17.46 7.81
C PHE A 32 7.63 18.35 6.96
N PRO A 33 6.58 17.77 6.34
CA PRO A 33 5.62 18.51 5.52
C PRO A 33 4.65 19.32 6.40
N SER A 34 4.75 20.65 6.28
CA SER A 34 4.04 21.66 7.07
C SER A 34 3.02 22.49 6.26
N TYR A 35 2.94 22.26 4.95
CA TYR A 35 2.06 22.99 4.04
C TYR A 35 0.56 22.96 4.44
N VAL A 36 -0.07 24.13 4.46
CA VAL A 36 -1.52 24.32 4.65
C VAL A 36 -2.17 24.63 3.30
N PRO A 37 -3.23 23.91 2.89
CA PRO A 37 -3.89 24.17 1.61
C PRO A 37 -4.79 25.41 1.67
N PRO A 38 -4.87 26.22 0.59
CA PRO A 38 -5.99 27.11 0.40
C PRO A 38 -7.29 26.32 0.19
N ARG A 39 -8.43 27.01 0.25
CA ARG A 39 -9.78 26.42 0.16
C ARG A 39 -10.60 27.26 -0.82
N CYS A 40 -11.24 26.65 -1.82
CA CYS A 40 -12.10 27.41 -2.75
C CYS A 40 -13.51 27.65 -2.20
N GLY A 41 -13.95 26.87 -1.19
CA GLY A 41 -15.26 27.02 -0.54
C GLY A 41 -16.45 26.73 -1.47
N SER A 42 -16.20 26.16 -2.65
CA SER A 42 -17.26 25.86 -3.62
C SER A 42 -18.11 24.67 -3.14
N PRO A 43 -19.45 24.73 -3.29
CA PRO A 43 -20.33 23.64 -2.86
C PRO A 43 -20.30 22.45 -3.82
N LEU A 44 -20.68 21.27 -3.30
CA LEU A 44 -20.83 20.04 -4.08
C LEU A 44 -21.80 20.28 -5.23
N SER A 45 -21.27 20.30 -6.45
CA SER A 45 -22.05 20.64 -7.64
C SER A 45 -21.46 20.04 -8.90
N ARG A 46 -22.31 19.87 -9.92
CA ARG A 46 -21.92 19.35 -11.24
C ARG A 46 -20.99 20.29 -12.02
N GLN A 47 -20.88 21.56 -11.63
CA GLN A 47 -19.87 22.47 -12.18
C GLN A 47 -18.56 22.40 -11.39
N HIS A 48 -18.59 22.28 -10.06
CA HIS A 48 -17.36 22.12 -9.27
C HIS A 48 -16.64 20.82 -9.63
N ILE A 49 -17.32 19.68 -9.79
CA ILE A 49 -16.67 18.43 -10.20
C ILE A 49 -16.01 18.53 -11.59
N LYS A 50 -16.62 19.25 -12.55
CA LYS A 50 -16.00 19.52 -13.86
C LYS A 50 -14.71 20.34 -13.72
N ASN A 51 -14.70 21.34 -12.84
CA ASN A 51 -13.52 22.14 -12.56
C ASN A 51 -12.43 21.28 -11.90
N VAL A 52 -12.78 20.44 -10.91
CA VAL A 52 -11.88 19.47 -10.26
C VAL A 52 -11.27 18.52 -11.30
N CYS A 53 -12.09 17.92 -12.17
CA CYS A 53 -11.59 17.04 -13.23
C CYS A 53 -10.70 17.77 -14.24
N LYS A 54 -11.00 19.02 -14.61
CA LYS A 54 -10.15 19.84 -15.49
C LYS A 54 -8.77 20.10 -14.87
N GLU A 55 -8.73 20.48 -13.59
CA GLU A 55 -7.48 20.75 -12.87
C GLU A 55 -6.67 19.47 -12.67
N LEU A 56 -7.28 18.37 -12.24
CA LEU A 56 -6.61 17.06 -12.12
C LEU A 56 -6.06 16.57 -13.47
N ALA A 57 -6.79 16.79 -14.57
CA ALA A 57 -6.35 16.45 -15.92
C ALA A 57 -5.23 17.38 -16.45
N SER A 58 -4.83 18.43 -15.72
CA SER A 58 -3.67 19.26 -16.06
C SER A 58 -2.33 18.70 -15.56
N ILE A 59 -2.36 17.85 -14.52
CA ILE A 59 -1.17 17.25 -13.89
C ILE A 59 -0.49 16.29 -14.89
N ARG A 60 0.84 16.38 -15.05
CA ARG A 60 1.64 15.46 -15.89
C ARG A 60 2.75 14.75 -15.10
N LYS A 61 3.28 15.39 -14.06
CA LYS A 61 4.34 14.92 -13.15
C LYS A 61 3.92 15.18 -11.69
N LEU A 62 4.54 14.47 -10.74
CA LEU A 62 4.24 14.63 -9.31
C LEU A 62 4.51 16.06 -8.79
N PRO A 63 5.58 16.77 -9.21
CA PRO A 63 5.82 18.16 -8.80
C PRO A 63 4.90 19.19 -9.47
N ASP A 64 4.03 18.81 -10.42
CA ASP A 64 3.11 19.76 -11.08
C ASP A 64 1.94 20.17 -10.16
N ILE A 65 1.83 19.60 -8.95
CA ILE A 65 0.71 19.86 -8.05
C ILE A 65 0.76 21.28 -7.46
N ARG A 66 -0.29 22.04 -7.74
CA ARG A 66 -0.43 23.46 -7.39
C ARG A 66 -1.46 23.67 -6.30
N ASP A 67 -1.44 24.88 -5.76
CA ASP A 67 -2.39 25.40 -4.79
C ASP A 67 -3.85 25.31 -5.29
N SER A 68 -4.10 25.47 -6.60
CA SER A 68 -5.44 25.31 -7.21
C SER A 68 -5.99 23.89 -7.10
N HIS A 69 -5.13 22.87 -7.28
CA HIS A 69 -5.54 21.46 -7.25
C HIS A 69 -6.02 21.05 -5.84
N LEU A 70 -5.36 21.58 -4.81
CA LEU A 70 -5.72 21.34 -3.40
C LEU A 70 -6.88 22.23 -2.93
N ALA A 71 -7.00 23.46 -3.45
CA ALA A 71 -8.13 24.35 -3.14
C ALA A 71 -9.49 23.72 -3.48
N HIS A 72 -9.56 22.97 -4.57
CA HIS A 72 -10.77 22.28 -5.02
C HIS A 72 -11.20 21.09 -4.16
N LEU A 73 -10.35 20.60 -3.25
CA LEU A 73 -10.67 19.53 -2.29
C LEU A 73 -11.23 20.07 -0.96
N ASN A 74 -11.39 21.39 -0.80
CA ASN A 74 -11.96 22.04 0.39
C ASN A 74 -11.41 21.47 1.71
N ILE A 75 -10.08 21.34 1.82
CA ILE A 75 -9.43 20.70 2.97
C ILE A 75 -9.34 21.70 4.13
N GLN A 76 -10.01 21.40 5.24
CA GLN A 76 -9.87 22.08 6.52
C GLN A 76 -8.84 21.30 7.36
N LEU A 77 -7.55 21.65 7.21
CA LEU A 77 -6.44 21.01 7.93
C LEU A 77 -6.14 21.69 9.27
N LEU A 78 -6.12 20.90 10.35
CA LEU A 78 -5.50 21.23 11.63
C LEU A 78 -4.20 20.41 11.79
N GLN A 79 -3.11 21.06 12.20
CA GLN A 79 -1.80 20.44 12.44
C GLN A 79 -1.47 20.44 13.94
N ASP A 80 -0.51 19.60 14.33
CA ASP A 80 0.03 19.47 15.69
C ASP A 80 -1.03 19.23 16.79
N VAL A 81 -2.14 18.59 16.41
CA VAL A 81 -3.26 18.28 17.30
C VAL A 81 -2.82 17.23 18.33
N PRO A 82 -3.03 17.44 19.64
CA PRO A 82 -2.73 16.43 20.65
C PRO A 82 -3.41 15.08 20.36
N LEU A 83 -2.72 13.97 20.62
CA LEU A 83 -3.30 12.63 20.43
C LEU A 83 -4.62 12.39 21.20
N PRO A 84 -4.88 13.02 22.37
CA PRO A 84 -6.20 13.00 22.98
C PRO A 84 -7.31 13.65 22.14
N ASP A 85 -7.08 14.82 21.54
CA ASP A 85 -8.10 15.57 20.78
C ASP A 85 -8.51 14.89 19.47
N ILE A 86 -7.63 14.05 18.90
CA ILE A 86 -7.92 13.27 17.68
C ILE A 86 -9.01 12.22 17.92
N VAL A 87 -9.13 11.69 19.15
CA VAL A 87 -10.09 10.64 19.52
C VAL A 87 -10.93 11.11 20.71
N PRO A 88 -12.21 11.51 20.52
CA PRO A 88 -12.99 12.31 21.47
C PRO A 88 -12.89 11.90 22.93
N GLU A 89 -12.35 12.80 23.77
CA GLU A 89 -11.96 12.50 25.15
C GLU A 89 -13.07 11.94 26.04
N LYS A 90 -14.34 12.31 25.80
CA LYS A 90 -15.51 11.91 26.60
C LYS A 90 -15.81 10.41 26.65
N GLN A 91 -15.13 9.59 25.85
CA GLN A 91 -15.16 8.10 25.95
C GLN A 91 -13.85 7.50 26.49
N PHE A 92 -12.86 8.34 26.79
CA PHE A 92 -11.46 7.99 27.12
C PHE A 92 -10.94 8.62 28.43
N GLU A 93 -11.62 9.63 28.98
CA GLU A 93 -11.40 10.23 30.32
C GLU A 93 -11.35 9.16 31.44
N SER A 94 -12.02 8.03 31.24
CA SER A 94 -12.17 6.95 32.21
C SER A 94 -11.40 5.68 31.82
N ARG A 95 -10.09 5.62 32.09
CA ARG A 95 -9.38 4.33 32.24
C ARG A 95 -10.03 3.47 33.34
N PRO A 96 -9.94 2.12 33.28
CA PRO A 96 -9.23 1.31 32.29
C PRO A 96 -10.10 0.87 31.10
N PHE A 97 -9.48 0.65 29.93
CA PHE A 97 -10.11 -0.09 28.83
C PHE A 97 -10.02 -1.60 29.08
N LEU A 98 -10.81 -2.39 28.31
CA LEU A 98 -10.89 -3.85 28.39
C LEU A 98 -9.51 -4.56 28.41
N TYR A 99 -8.52 -3.98 27.74
CA TYR A 99 -7.20 -4.55 27.54
C TYR A 99 -6.07 -3.75 28.24
N ASP A 100 -6.36 -2.86 29.21
CA ASP A 100 -5.35 -1.94 29.79
C ASP A 100 -4.10 -2.65 30.35
N ASN A 101 -4.24 -3.85 30.92
CA ASN A 101 -3.10 -4.64 31.42
C ASN A 101 -2.13 -5.03 30.29
N ASP A 102 -2.64 -5.30 29.08
CA ASP A 102 -1.83 -5.56 27.90
C ASP A 102 -1.18 -4.29 27.36
N LEU A 103 -1.87 -3.14 27.42
CA LEU A 103 -1.27 -1.85 27.06
C LEU A 103 -0.11 -1.51 28.00
N THR A 104 -0.29 -1.66 29.31
CA THR A 104 0.77 -1.43 30.30
C THR A 104 1.98 -2.32 30.02
N ALA A 105 1.79 -3.64 29.87
CA ALA A 105 2.89 -4.56 29.55
C ALA A 105 3.60 -4.24 28.22
N MET A 106 2.91 -3.66 27.23
CA MET A 106 3.52 -3.17 26.00
C MET A 106 4.28 -1.85 26.19
N LEU A 107 3.81 -0.95 27.06
CA LEU A 107 4.47 0.31 27.40
C LEU A 107 5.73 0.08 28.24
N ASP A 108 5.69 -0.87 29.18
CA ASP A 108 6.84 -1.32 29.97
C ASP A 108 7.96 -1.85 29.05
N GLU A 109 7.60 -2.64 28.01
CA GLU A 109 8.55 -3.07 26.98
C GLU A 109 9.06 -1.91 26.11
N LEU A 110 8.23 -0.91 25.80
CA LEU A 110 8.65 0.29 25.07
C LEU A 110 9.48 1.27 25.93
N GLU A 111 9.61 1.05 27.24
CA GLU A 111 10.52 1.83 28.10
C GLU A 111 11.99 1.37 27.98
N VAL A 112 12.24 0.16 27.47
CA VAL A 112 13.59 -0.39 27.29
C VAL A 112 14.42 0.49 26.34
N GLY A 113 15.56 1.01 26.82
CA GLY A 113 16.44 1.88 26.04
C GLY A 113 16.98 1.20 24.78
N ASN A 114 17.11 1.97 23.70
CA ASN A 114 17.46 1.48 22.35
C ASN A 114 18.64 0.52 22.34
N GLU A 115 19.74 0.88 23.00
CA GLU A 115 20.96 0.08 23.08
C GLU A 115 20.77 -1.28 23.80
N GLU A 116 19.95 -1.35 24.84
CA GLU A 116 19.65 -2.61 25.52
C GLU A 116 18.80 -3.52 24.63
N ALA A 117 17.79 -2.94 23.98
CA ALA A 117 16.94 -3.68 23.07
C ALA A 117 17.72 -4.17 21.83
N TYR A 118 18.54 -3.33 21.21
CA TYR A 118 19.36 -3.70 20.05
C TYR A 118 20.35 -4.81 20.41
N ARG A 119 21.00 -4.74 21.57
CA ARG A 119 21.89 -5.83 22.04
C ARG A 119 21.12 -7.12 22.27
N GLU A 120 19.88 -7.09 22.74
CA GLU A 120 19.02 -8.29 22.80
C GLU A 120 18.64 -8.85 21.42
N ILE A 121 18.24 -7.99 20.48
CA ILE A 121 17.91 -8.43 19.11
C ILE A 121 19.12 -9.08 18.43
N LEU A 122 20.27 -8.44 18.53
CA LEU A 122 21.54 -8.89 17.94
C LEU A 122 22.21 -10.03 18.74
N ARG A 123 21.64 -10.42 19.89
CA ARG A 123 22.16 -11.46 20.81
C ARG A 123 23.57 -11.16 21.36
N LEU A 124 23.89 -9.88 21.51
CA LEU A 124 25.09 -9.39 22.17
C LEU A 124 24.92 -9.49 23.71
N PRO A 125 26.01 -9.44 24.50
CA PRO A 125 25.91 -9.37 25.95
C PRO A 125 25.08 -8.16 26.42
N PRO A 126 24.43 -8.22 27.61
CA PRO A 126 23.84 -7.04 28.25
C PRO A 126 24.86 -5.93 28.55
N LEU A 127 24.40 -4.73 28.86
CA LEU A 127 25.26 -3.67 29.40
C LEU A 127 25.73 -4.04 30.82
N GLU A 128 26.89 -3.56 31.23
CA GLU A 128 27.46 -3.87 32.54
C GLU A 128 26.50 -3.48 33.67
N GLY A 129 26.29 -4.40 34.61
CA GLY A 129 25.31 -4.27 35.68
C GLY A 129 23.82 -4.37 35.28
N ARG A 130 23.47 -4.31 33.97
CA ARG A 130 22.07 -4.38 33.51
C ARG A 130 21.64 -5.82 33.22
N LYS A 131 20.39 -6.12 33.57
CA LYS A 131 19.77 -7.42 33.28
C LYS A 131 19.32 -7.48 31.81
N LYS A 132 19.26 -8.69 31.28
CA LYS A 132 18.75 -8.98 29.94
C LYS A 132 17.25 -8.56 29.84
N PRO A 133 16.85 -7.63 28.94
CA PRO A 133 15.46 -7.19 28.83
C PRO A 133 14.56 -8.30 28.24
N ARG A 134 13.29 -8.34 28.66
CA ARG A 134 12.30 -9.32 28.19
C ARG A 134 11.39 -8.68 27.14
N LEU A 135 11.71 -8.87 25.87
CA LEU A 135 10.93 -8.36 24.75
C LEU A 135 10.00 -9.46 24.20
N ALA A 136 8.74 -9.50 24.62
CA ALA A 136 7.73 -10.46 24.15
C ALA A 136 6.83 -9.86 23.06
N TYR A 137 6.38 -8.61 23.23
CA TYR A 137 5.57 -7.89 22.25
C TYR A 137 6.42 -7.07 21.27
N SER A 138 7.39 -6.32 21.79
CA SER A 138 8.16 -5.28 21.10
C SER A 138 9.32 -5.79 20.24
N ARG A 139 9.67 -7.09 20.33
CA ARG A 139 10.87 -7.66 19.69
C ARG A 139 11.02 -7.31 18.21
N ASN A 140 9.94 -7.42 17.44
CA ASN A 140 9.96 -7.13 16.00
C ASN A 140 10.01 -5.63 15.70
N PHE A 141 9.50 -4.78 16.60
CA PHE A 141 9.61 -3.32 16.51
C PHE A 141 11.07 -2.91 16.72
N PHE A 142 11.70 -3.32 17.82
CA PHE A 142 13.11 -3.02 18.08
C PHE A 142 14.06 -3.58 17.02
N ALA A 143 13.76 -4.75 16.43
CA ALA A 143 14.54 -5.28 15.30
C ALA A 143 14.40 -4.44 14.01
N SER A 144 13.28 -3.74 13.84
CA SER A 144 13.09 -2.79 12.73
C SER A 144 13.71 -1.42 13.03
N LEU A 145 13.75 -1.04 14.31
CA LEU A 145 14.34 0.20 14.80
C LEU A 145 15.89 0.14 14.77
N GLU A 146 16.48 -1.02 15.04
CA GLU A 146 17.92 -1.29 14.86
C GLU A 146 18.33 -1.22 13.38
N ASP A 147 17.53 -1.78 12.45
CA ASP A 147 17.80 -1.62 11.02
C ASP A 147 17.64 -0.15 10.56
N MET A 148 16.77 0.61 11.22
CA MET A 148 16.57 2.05 10.98
C MET A 148 17.70 2.93 11.56
N SER A 149 18.28 2.57 12.71
CA SER A 149 19.36 3.37 13.35
C SER A 149 20.60 3.46 12.45
N ARG A 150 20.91 2.39 11.71
CA ARG A 150 21.98 2.29 10.70
C ARG A 150 21.94 3.36 9.60
N TYR A 151 20.85 4.12 9.48
CA TYR A 151 20.71 5.20 8.50
C TYR A 151 20.56 6.61 9.12
N TRP A 152 20.11 6.71 10.37
CA TRP A 152 19.74 7.98 11.03
C TRP A 152 20.53 8.29 12.31
N ASP A 153 20.88 7.28 13.10
CA ASP A 153 21.56 7.47 14.37
C ASP A 153 23.05 7.77 14.14
N HIS A 154 23.36 9.05 14.20
CA HIS A 154 24.71 9.61 14.04
C HIS A 154 25.35 9.95 15.39
N SER A 155 24.75 9.57 16.52
CA SER A 155 25.27 9.84 17.87
C SER A 155 26.63 9.19 18.15
N LYS A 156 26.98 8.17 17.36
CA LYS A 156 28.23 7.40 17.43
C LYS A 156 29.07 7.48 16.16
N ASP A 157 28.84 8.49 15.32
CA ASP A 157 29.64 8.71 14.12
C ASP A 157 31.01 9.30 14.47
N ASN A 158 32.07 8.53 14.22
CA ASN A 158 33.45 8.96 14.38
C ASN A 158 34.15 9.00 13.01
N TYR A 159 34.53 10.20 12.58
CA TYR A 159 35.22 10.46 11.32
C TYR A 159 36.63 10.97 11.61
N TYR A 160 37.64 10.29 11.05
CA TYR A 160 39.06 10.65 11.21
C TYR A 160 39.84 10.40 9.92
N GLU A 161 41.08 10.87 9.86
CA GLU A 161 41.96 10.72 8.69
C GLU A 161 43.15 9.82 9.02
N VAL A 162 43.52 8.96 8.07
CA VAL A 162 44.63 8.02 8.17
C VAL A 162 45.50 8.18 6.93
N GLU A 163 46.83 8.20 7.11
CA GLU A 163 47.78 8.25 6.00
C GLU A 163 47.69 6.97 5.17
N SER A 164 47.50 7.08 3.85
CA SER A 164 47.41 5.89 3.01
C SER A 164 48.78 5.24 2.82
N SER A 165 49.03 4.12 3.50
CA SER A 165 50.23 3.28 3.32
C SER A 165 50.21 2.48 2.00
N VAL A 166 49.59 3.03 0.96
CA VAL A 166 49.47 2.42 -0.37
C VAL A 166 50.50 3.08 -1.28
N VAL A 167 51.54 2.33 -1.62
CA VAL A 167 52.39 2.68 -2.75
C VAL A 167 51.62 2.31 -4.02
N ASP A 168 51.19 3.33 -4.77
CA ASP A 168 50.54 3.14 -6.07
C ASP A 168 51.57 2.64 -7.09
N ASP A 169 51.73 1.32 -7.21
CA ASP A 169 52.52 0.69 -8.28
C ASP A 169 51.79 0.86 -9.62
N PRO A 170 52.29 1.69 -10.56
CA PRO A 170 51.48 2.29 -11.64
C PRO A 170 51.18 1.33 -12.81
N THR A 171 51.31 0.02 -12.60
CA THR A 171 51.21 -1.01 -13.66
C THR A 171 50.13 -2.07 -13.41
N LYS A 172 49.26 -1.92 -12.39
CA LYS A 172 48.10 -2.80 -12.14
C LYS A 172 46.77 -2.05 -12.00
N GLY A 173 46.53 -1.11 -12.92
CA GLY A 173 45.33 -0.26 -12.98
C GLY A 173 44.36 -0.56 -14.14
N ILE A 174 44.67 -1.53 -14.99
CA ILE A 174 43.84 -1.98 -16.13
C ILE A 174 43.88 -3.53 -16.12
N GLU A 175 42.81 -4.19 -16.62
CA GLU A 175 42.56 -5.65 -16.56
C GLU A 175 42.00 -6.24 -15.23
N GLN A 176 40.87 -5.71 -14.73
CA GLN A 176 39.91 -6.55 -13.99
C GLN A 176 38.44 -6.08 -13.90
N THR A 177 37.97 -5.26 -14.85
CA THR A 177 36.56 -4.78 -14.89
C THR A 177 35.89 -4.91 -16.27
N THR A 178 36.36 -5.84 -17.11
CA THR A 178 35.83 -6.09 -18.47
C THR A 178 35.54 -7.56 -18.73
N ASP A 179 35.08 -8.32 -17.72
CA ASP A 179 34.88 -9.77 -17.88
C ASP A 179 33.75 -10.36 -17.00
N LYS A 180 32.51 -9.84 -17.19
CA LYS A 180 31.24 -10.47 -16.72
C LYS A 180 29.92 -9.84 -17.18
N VAL A 181 29.92 -9.01 -18.23
CA VAL A 181 28.67 -8.45 -18.82
C VAL A 181 28.29 -9.16 -20.12
N GLU A 182 29.25 -9.66 -20.90
CA GLU A 182 29.01 -10.35 -22.18
C GLU A 182 28.64 -11.83 -22.03
N ASN A 183 27.54 -12.14 -21.32
CA ASN A 183 26.82 -13.39 -21.56
C ASN A 183 25.32 -13.36 -21.17
N ARG A 184 24.55 -12.48 -21.83
CA ARG A 184 23.10 -12.58 -21.99
C ARG A 184 22.64 -11.72 -23.16
N PHE A 185 21.61 -12.18 -23.86
CA PHE A 185 21.02 -11.56 -25.07
C PHE A 185 21.92 -11.54 -26.30
N ASN A 186 22.04 -12.70 -26.95
CA ASN A 186 22.29 -12.72 -28.40
C ASN A 186 21.55 -13.89 -29.05
N HIS A 187 20.25 -13.71 -29.34
CA HIS A 187 19.43 -14.59 -30.20
C HIS A 187 18.04 -13.97 -30.51
N ALA A 188 18.00 -13.12 -31.54
CA ALA A 188 16.96 -13.08 -32.57
C ALA A 188 17.41 -12.09 -33.67
N ASN A 189 17.30 -12.51 -34.93
CA ASN A 189 17.72 -11.73 -36.10
C ASN A 189 16.75 -10.56 -36.37
N ASP A 190 17.18 -9.56 -37.16
CA ASP A 190 16.60 -9.40 -38.51
C ASP A 190 17.38 -8.40 -39.40
N VAL A 191 17.65 -8.86 -40.63
CA VAL A 191 17.65 -8.17 -41.95
C VAL A 191 18.50 -6.91 -42.19
N GLU A 192 19.22 -6.92 -43.32
CA GLU A 192 20.04 -5.84 -43.90
C GLU A 192 19.22 -4.78 -44.68
N MET A 193 19.75 -3.55 -44.86
CA MET A 193 20.10 -2.95 -46.18
C MET A 193 20.37 -1.41 -46.14
N GLN A 194 21.61 -1.04 -46.47
CA GLN A 194 22.07 0.04 -47.37
C GLN A 194 21.49 1.49 -47.33
N ASP A 195 22.34 2.45 -46.91
CA ASP A 195 23.03 3.49 -47.74
C ASP A 195 22.25 4.51 -48.65
N PRO A 196 22.90 5.62 -49.13
CA PRO A 196 23.82 6.58 -48.47
C PRO A 196 23.55 8.08 -48.87
N ILE A 197 24.52 9.02 -48.69
CA ILE A 197 24.98 10.11 -49.62
C ILE A 197 25.49 11.45 -48.98
N GLU A 198 26.78 11.75 -49.21
CA GLU A 198 27.54 13.01 -49.50
C GLU A 198 27.46 14.34 -48.68
N ASN A 199 28.54 14.65 -47.92
CA ASN A 199 29.67 15.61 -48.17
C ASN A 199 29.56 16.77 -49.22
N PRO A 200 30.50 17.77 -49.29
CA PRO A 200 31.69 18.10 -48.46
C PRO A 200 31.89 19.62 -48.09
N GLN A 201 33.08 19.99 -47.60
CA GLN A 201 33.58 21.38 -47.32
C GLN A 201 34.11 22.14 -48.57
N PRO A 202 34.59 23.40 -48.44
CA PRO A 202 36.06 23.63 -48.43
C PRO A 202 36.58 24.72 -47.43
N SER A 203 37.84 25.16 -47.61
CA SER A 203 38.73 25.82 -46.61
C SER A 203 39.28 27.21 -47.03
N GLY A 204 39.95 27.94 -46.11
CA GLY A 204 40.77 29.13 -46.46
C GLY A 204 41.37 29.95 -45.30
N GLN A 205 42.63 30.39 -45.44
CA GLN A 205 43.45 31.16 -44.47
C GLN A 205 43.35 32.71 -44.71
N GLU A 206 44.06 33.66 -44.09
CA GLU A 206 45.23 33.76 -43.14
C GLU A 206 45.11 35.15 -42.39
N VAL A 207 46.01 35.80 -41.61
CA VAL A 207 47.45 35.72 -41.23
C VAL A 207 47.69 36.43 -39.85
N GLU A 208 48.95 36.66 -39.45
CA GLU A 208 49.42 37.21 -38.16
C GLU A 208 49.50 38.75 -38.03
N GLN A 209 49.78 39.26 -36.81
CA GLN A 209 50.94 40.15 -36.55
C GLN A 209 51.35 40.21 -35.05
N ALA A 210 52.54 40.76 -34.74
CA ALA A 210 53.30 40.46 -33.52
C ALA A 210 53.95 41.67 -32.81
N ALA A 211 54.42 41.48 -31.56
CA ALA A 211 55.42 42.33 -30.89
C ALA A 211 56.20 41.61 -29.77
N LYS A 212 57.50 41.90 -29.65
CA LYS A 212 58.41 41.59 -28.51
C LYS A 212 59.52 42.65 -28.44
N PRO A 213 60.16 42.84 -27.27
CA PRO A 213 61.62 43.06 -27.22
C PRO A 213 62.34 42.05 -26.29
N ASN A 214 63.67 41.99 -26.40
CA ASN A 214 64.56 41.05 -25.69
C ASN A 214 65.41 41.75 -24.61
N LEU A 215 66.10 40.97 -23.76
CA LEU A 215 67.52 41.18 -23.37
C LEU A 215 68.12 39.87 -22.78
N SER A 216 69.45 39.81 -22.63
CA SER A 216 70.29 38.61 -22.34
C SER A 216 70.83 38.60 -20.88
N SER A 217 71.69 37.68 -20.37
CA SER A 217 72.53 36.62 -20.96
C SER A 217 72.91 35.52 -19.91
N ASP A 218 73.52 34.43 -20.39
CA ASP A 218 74.53 33.55 -19.75
C ASP A 218 74.22 32.63 -18.52
N SER A 219 74.13 31.33 -18.87
CA SER A 219 74.91 30.21 -18.29
C SER A 219 74.54 29.60 -16.92
N PRO A 220 74.84 28.29 -16.69
CA PRO A 220 74.08 27.48 -15.74
C PRO A 220 74.73 27.30 -14.36
N ALA A 221 73.88 27.26 -13.33
CA ALA A 221 74.24 26.78 -11.99
C ALA A 221 73.27 25.67 -11.55
N THR A 222 73.86 24.59 -11.03
CA THR A 222 73.30 23.37 -10.44
C THR A 222 71.82 23.40 -9.99
N LEU A 223 71.02 22.47 -10.52
CA LEU A 223 69.69 22.13 -10.00
C LEU A 223 69.79 21.55 -8.58
N ALA A 224 69.62 22.39 -7.57
CA ALA A 224 69.19 21.96 -6.25
C ALA A 224 67.67 21.76 -6.26
N THR A 225 67.22 20.54 -6.54
CA THR A 225 65.80 20.17 -6.37
C THR A 225 65.44 20.26 -4.89
N VAL A 226 64.79 21.38 -4.51
CA VAL A 226 64.10 21.48 -3.22
C VAL A 226 62.89 20.56 -3.29
N GLU A 227 63.03 19.36 -2.75
CA GLU A 227 61.92 18.44 -2.55
C GLU A 227 60.91 19.09 -1.60
N MET A 228 59.81 19.63 -2.15
CA MET A 228 58.65 19.93 -1.33
C MET A 228 58.13 18.61 -0.78
N PRO A 229 58.03 18.43 0.56
CA PRO A 229 57.64 17.16 1.14
C PRO A 229 56.24 16.79 0.63
N SER A 230 56.15 15.64 -0.02
CA SER A 230 54.89 15.08 -0.50
C SER A 230 53.96 14.87 0.69
N ARG A 231 52.92 15.69 0.80
CA ARG A 231 51.91 15.51 1.85
C ARG A 231 51.36 14.09 1.73
N PRO A 232 51.32 13.30 2.83
CA PRO A 232 50.77 11.96 2.79
C PRO A 232 49.33 12.04 2.29
N LYS A 233 48.94 11.14 1.38
CA LYS A 233 47.57 11.05 0.88
C LYS A 233 46.68 10.62 2.04
N MET A 234 46.07 11.57 2.73
CA MET A 234 45.17 11.30 3.84
C MET A 234 43.85 10.74 3.31
N LYS A 235 43.47 9.56 3.81
CA LYS A 235 42.19 8.92 3.54
C LYS A 235 41.26 9.11 4.73
N GLN A 236 40.05 9.60 4.48
CA GLN A 236 39.01 9.62 5.51
C GLN A 236 38.51 8.21 5.82
N VAL A 237 38.48 7.87 7.11
CA VAL A 237 38.03 6.59 7.69
C VAL A 237 36.91 6.86 8.69
N TYR A 238 36.06 5.86 8.90
CA TYR A 238 34.88 5.94 9.74
C TYR A 238 34.74 4.74 10.69
N LYS A 239 34.29 5.04 11.91
CA LYS A 239 33.80 4.12 12.95
C LYS A 239 32.43 4.60 13.43
N GLY A 240 31.53 3.69 13.82
CA GLY A 240 30.15 4.04 14.25
C GLY A 240 29.06 3.08 13.73
N GLN A 241 27.78 3.33 14.05
CA GLN A 241 26.70 2.40 13.68
C GLN A 241 26.28 2.47 12.20
N ARG A 242 26.47 3.60 11.52
CA ARG A 242 25.81 3.86 10.24
C ARG A 242 26.41 3.07 9.07
N LEU A 243 25.52 2.66 8.18
CA LEU A 243 25.82 2.03 6.88
C LEU A 243 25.50 2.98 5.72
N GLY A 244 24.60 3.95 5.92
CA GLY A 244 24.17 4.91 4.91
C GLY A 244 23.45 6.11 5.52
N ASN A 245 22.77 6.91 4.70
CA ASN A 245 21.94 8.03 5.13
C ASN A 245 20.43 7.76 4.91
N GLY A 246 19.58 8.72 5.29
CA GLY A 246 18.12 8.60 5.17
C GLY A 246 17.57 8.34 3.76
N GLU A 247 18.27 8.71 2.68
CA GLU A 247 17.88 8.35 1.29
C GLU A 247 18.08 6.85 1.04
N GLN A 248 19.23 6.32 1.49
CA GLN A 248 19.64 4.93 1.26
C GLN A 248 18.85 3.90 2.08
N MET A 249 18.03 4.34 3.05
CA MET A 249 17.19 3.47 3.86
C MET A 249 16.04 2.88 3.05
N SER A 250 15.94 1.54 3.01
CA SER A 250 14.96 0.85 2.17
C SER A 250 13.50 1.19 2.53
N PRO A 251 12.57 1.22 1.55
CA PRO A 251 11.14 1.34 1.83
C PRO A 251 10.61 0.20 2.72
N GLY A 252 11.24 -0.98 2.66
CA GLY A 252 10.90 -2.13 3.50
C GLY A 252 11.19 -1.88 4.99
N THR A 253 12.34 -1.29 5.31
CA THR A 253 12.74 -0.90 6.68
C THR A 253 11.73 0.10 7.27
N ARG A 254 11.37 1.14 6.51
CA ARG A 254 10.39 2.18 6.88
C ARG A 254 9.03 1.58 7.23
N VAL A 255 8.49 0.75 6.33
CA VAL A 255 7.19 0.09 6.52
C VAL A 255 7.25 -0.89 7.68
N SER A 256 8.37 -1.61 7.87
CA SER A 256 8.53 -2.61 8.93
C SER A 256 8.51 -2.01 10.33
N ALA A 257 9.15 -0.86 10.56
CA ALA A 257 9.14 -0.19 11.87
C ALA A 257 7.71 0.14 12.32
N VAL A 258 6.95 0.85 11.48
CA VAL A 258 5.56 1.23 11.77
C VAL A 258 4.66 -0.01 11.85
N ARG A 259 4.82 -0.99 10.95
CA ARG A 259 4.04 -2.24 10.94
C ARG A 259 4.26 -3.08 12.19
N ASN A 260 5.49 -3.14 12.70
CA ASN A 260 5.80 -3.96 13.86
C ASN A 260 5.46 -3.28 15.19
N LEU A 261 5.52 -1.94 15.29
CA LEU A 261 4.90 -1.20 16.40
C LEU A 261 3.39 -1.45 16.43
N LEU A 262 2.72 -1.26 15.29
CA LEU A 262 1.27 -1.40 15.16
C LEU A 262 0.79 -2.83 15.48
N LYS A 263 1.59 -3.86 15.19
CA LYS A 263 1.32 -5.27 15.52
C LYS A 263 1.32 -5.59 17.02
N MET A 264 1.89 -4.73 17.87
CA MET A 264 1.77 -4.91 19.32
C MET A 264 0.30 -4.74 19.73
N ALA A 265 -0.33 -3.64 19.32
CA ALA A 265 -1.74 -3.34 19.61
C ALA A 265 -2.74 -4.16 18.76
N VAL A 266 -2.55 -4.22 17.44
CA VAL A 266 -3.58 -4.66 16.47
C VAL A 266 -4.11 -6.08 16.74
N HIS A 267 -3.26 -7.02 17.18
CA HIS A 267 -3.69 -8.38 17.45
C HIS A 267 -4.66 -8.50 18.64
N LYS A 268 -4.64 -7.56 19.60
CA LYS A 268 -5.57 -7.56 20.75
C LYS A 268 -7.01 -7.22 20.37
N PHE A 269 -7.20 -6.42 19.31
CA PHE A 269 -8.52 -6.01 18.83
C PHE A 269 -9.12 -6.98 17.78
N ASN A 270 -8.66 -8.25 17.76
CA ASN A 270 -8.96 -9.23 16.70
C ASN A 270 -8.76 -8.67 15.28
N CYS A 271 -7.70 -7.86 15.10
CA CYS A 271 -7.34 -7.22 13.85
C CYS A 271 -5.97 -7.71 13.36
N ARG A 272 -5.64 -7.38 12.10
CA ARG A 272 -4.38 -7.73 11.45
C ARG A 272 -3.92 -6.67 10.46
N ASP A 273 -2.66 -6.74 10.05
CA ASP A 273 -2.21 -6.07 8.84
C ASP A 273 -2.74 -6.78 7.57
N TYR A 274 -3.11 -5.95 6.59
CA TYR A 274 -3.59 -6.35 5.28
C TYR A 274 -2.98 -5.46 4.19
N ASP A 275 -2.16 -6.07 3.32
CA ASP A 275 -1.61 -5.41 2.13
C ASP A 275 -2.72 -5.32 1.06
N VAL A 276 -3.16 -4.10 0.73
CA VAL A 276 -4.28 -3.86 -0.19
C VAL A 276 -3.89 -4.14 -1.64
N SER A 277 -4.82 -4.75 -2.40
CA SER A 277 -4.67 -4.99 -3.84
C SER A 277 -4.13 -3.77 -4.61
N PRO A 278 -3.01 -3.90 -5.35
CA PRO A 278 -2.49 -2.83 -6.21
C PRO A 278 -3.44 -2.36 -7.32
N ARG A 279 -4.57 -3.06 -7.55
CA ARG A 279 -5.66 -2.62 -8.43
C ARG A 279 -6.47 -1.47 -7.84
N GLU A 280 -6.53 -1.34 -6.51
CA GLU A 280 -7.26 -0.27 -5.85
C GLU A 280 -6.65 1.09 -6.20
N LYS A 281 -7.49 2.08 -6.53
CA LYS A 281 -7.07 3.43 -6.94
C LYS A 281 -8.10 4.44 -6.46
N LEU A 282 -7.65 5.61 -5.98
CA LEU A 282 -8.56 6.74 -5.82
C LEU A 282 -9.11 7.15 -7.18
N ARG A 283 -10.43 7.13 -7.32
CA ARG A 283 -11.17 7.70 -8.46
C ARG A 283 -11.93 8.94 -8.01
N ILE A 284 -11.85 9.99 -8.81
CA ILE A 284 -12.72 11.18 -8.73
C ILE A 284 -13.46 11.28 -10.05
N TYR A 285 -14.79 11.06 -10.01
CA TYR A 285 -15.67 10.96 -11.17
C TYR A 285 -15.14 9.98 -12.23
N ASN A 286 -14.62 10.46 -13.37
CA ASN A 286 -14.06 9.62 -14.43
C ASN A 286 -12.51 9.58 -14.45
N ILE A 287 -11.82 10.20 -13.50
CA ILE A 287 -10.36 10.24 -13.40
C ILE A 287 -9.87 9.30 -12.30
N ASN A 288 -9.05 8.31 -12.66
CA ASN A 288 -8.25 7.55 -11.71
C ASN A 288 -6.99 8.37 -11.37
N ILE A 289 -6.72 8.65 -10.10
CA ILE A 289 -5.58 9.48 -9.68
C ILE A 289 -4.33 8.58 -9.49
N PRO A 290 -3.21 8.83 -10.19
CA PRO A 290 -1.97 8.07 -10.02
C PRO A 290 -1.25 8.44 -8.71
N SER A 291 -0.38 7.56 -8.25
CA SER A 291 0.51 7.75 -7.08
C SER A 291 -0.19 8.05 -5.73
N VAL A 292 -1.52 7.90 -5.66
CA VAL A 292 -2.30 7.96 -4.43
C VAL A 292 -2.55 6.54 -3.92
N SER A 293 -1.85 6.15 -2.85
CA SER A 293 -1.98 4.85 -2.19
C SER A 293 -1.31 4.85 -0.81
N TYR A 294 -1.88 4.14 0.15
CA TYR A 294 -1.22 3.77 1.40
C TYR A 294 -0.56 2.38 1.27
N ASN A 295 0.44 2.07 2.11
CA ASN A 295 1.25 0.86 1.98
C ASN A 295 0.51 -0.41 2.41
N PHE A 296 -0.29 -0.32 3.48
CA PHE A 296 -1.18 -1.36 3.98
C PHE A 296 -2.25 -0.74 4.90
N CYS A 297 -3.27 -1.50 5.27
CA CYS A 297 -4.23 -1.10 6.30
C CYS A 297 -4.33 -2.14 7.42
N VAL A 298 -4.95 -1.71 8.53
CA VAL A 298 -5.52 -2.61 9.52
C VAL A 298 -6.91 -3.03 9.05
N ALA A 299 -7.18 -4.34 9.13
CA ALA A 299 -8.50 -4.92 8.89
C ALA A 299 -8.85 -5.89 10.03
N LYS A 300 -10.14 -6.02 10.33
CA LYS A 300 -10.68 -6.95 11.33
C LYS A 300 -10.68 -8.39 10.77
N LEU A 301 -10.52 -9.37 11.65
CA LEU A 301 -10.73 -10.77 11.34
C LEU A 301 -12.23 -11.11 11.44
N PRO A 302 -12.86 -11.68 10.38
CA PRO A 302 -14.26 -12.12 10.42
C PRO A 302 -14.54 -13.09 11.57
N ALA A 303 -15.76 -13.04 12.12
CA ALA A 303 -16.19 -14.03 13.12
C ALA A 303 -16.43 -15.43 12.52
N ASP A 304 -16.81 -15.54 11.24
CA ASP A 304 -17.04 -16.84 10.58
C ASP A 304 -15.73 -17.53 10.20
N THR A 305 -15.52 -18.71 10.78
CA THR A 305 -14.44 -19.64 10.45
C THR A 305 -14.32 -20.00 8.97
N LYS A 306 -15.38 -19.88 8.15
CA LYS A 306 -15.31 -20.09 6.70
C LYS A 306 -14.62 -18.91 6.00
N LEU A 307 -15.02 -17.68 6.32
CA LEU A 307 -14.40 -16.45 5.81
C LEU A 307 -12.93 -16.34 6.23
N LEU A 308 -12.63 -16.72 7.48
CA LEU A 308 -11.25 -16.85 7.98
C LEU A 308 -10.42 -17.87 7.19
N ARG A 309 -10.98 -19.06 6.89
CA ARG A 309 -10.32 -20.09 6.07
C ARG A 309 -10.13 -19.64 4.61
N ALA A 310 -11.06 -18.86 4.06
CA ALA A 310 -10.92 -18.18 2.77
C ALA A 310 -9.90 -17.03 2.78
N ARG A 311 -9.36 -16.66 3.96
CA ARG A 311 -8.43 -15.53 4.18
C ARG A 311 -9.03 -14.16 3.84
N MET A 312 -10.34 -14.01 4.03
CA MET A 312 -11.03 -12.73 3.91
C MET A 312 -10.84 -11.88 5.18
N VAL A 313 -10.99 -10.57 5.05
CA VAL A 313 -10.88 -9.58 6.13
C VAL A 313 -12.01 -8.56 6.06
N GLU A 314 -12.35 -7.93 7.18
CA GLU A 314 -13.44 -6.94 7.27
C GLU A 314 -12.88 -5.52 7.53
N GLY A 315 -13.41 -4.50 6.86
CA GLY A 315 -12.98 -3.10 7.02
C GLY A 315 -12.93 -2.33 5.69
N PRO A 316 -11.92 -1.49 5.42
CA PRO A 316 -10.70 -1.25 6.20
C PRO A 316 -10.93 -0.32 7.41
N LEU A 317 -10.04 -0.41 8.41
CA LEU A 317 -10.16 0.34 9.67
C LEU A 317 -9.24 1.57 9.73
N LEU A 318 -7.95 1.37 9.43
CA LEU A 318 -6.88 2.34 9.63
C LEU A 318 -5.84 2.18 8.52
N ALA A 319 -5.56 3.22 7.74
CA ALA A 319 -4.50 3.18 6.73
C ALA A 319 -3.11 3.38 7.36
N VAL A 320 -2.05 2.92 6.68
CA VAL A 320 -0.66 3.23 7.03
C VAL A 320 0.10 3.67 5.79
N HIS A 321 0.60 4.91 5.76
CA HIS A 321 1.36 5.49 4.66
C HIS A 321 2.76 5.94 5.13
N CYS A 322 3.80 5.30 4.58
CA CYS A 322 5.21 5.56 4.90
C CYS A 322 5.89 6.18 3.66
N ARG A 323 6.48 7.37 3.81
CA ARG A 323 7.20 8.05 2.72
C ARG A 323 8.49 7.34 2.34
N HIS A 324 8.87 7.47 1.08
CA HIS A 324 10.24 7.14 0.63
C HIS A 324 11.13 8.39 0.68
N GLU A 325 10.54 9.55 0.43
CA GLU A 325 11.21 10.85 0.48
C GLU A 325 11.61 11.22 1.91
N VAL A 326 12.70 11.99 2.00
CA VAL A 326 13.28 12.50 3.25
C VAL A 326 13.55 14.00 3.21
N ARG A 327 13.11 14.68 2.15
CA ARG A 327 13.10 16.13 1.99
C ARG A 327 11.75 16.54 1.42
N PHE A 328 11.16 17.59 1.97
CA PHE A 328 9.81 18.03 1.68
C PHE A 328 9.79 19.48 1.18
N LYS A 329 10.76 20.30 1.58
CA LYS A 329 10.86 21.73 1.25
C LYS A 329 11.91 21.97 0.17
N SER A 330 11.59 22.88 -0.75
CA SER A 330 12.53 23.24 -1.82
C SER A 330 13.74 23.97 -1.25
N ARG A 331 14.92 23.66 -1.78
CA ARG A 331 16.18 24.34 -1.46
C ARG A 331 16.97 24.53 -2.75
N GLU A 332 17.57 25.71 -2.91
CA GLU A 332 18.36 26.04 -4.08
C GLU A 332 19.56 25.07 -4.22
N GLY A 333 19.89 24.69 -5.45
CA GLY A 333 20.97 23.72 -5.75
C GLY A 333 20.65 22.23 -5.52
N LEU A 334 19.55 21.86 -4.87
CA LEU A 334 19.22 20.45 -4.55
C LEU A 334 18.34 19.72 -5.60
N LEU A 335 18.13 20.33 -6.77
CA LEU A 335 17.36 19.78 -7.89
C LEU A 335 18.23 19.03 -8.91
N GLY A 336 19.15 18.19 -8.42
CA GLY A 336 19.87 17.24 -9.28
C GLY A 336 18.93 16.16 -9.82
N PRO A 337 19.24 15.50 -10.97
CA PRO A 337 18.38 14.48 -11.58
C PRO A 337 18.23 13.19 -10.76
N THR A 338 18.92 13.08 -9.63
CA THR A 338 18.85 11.97 -8.66
C THR A 338 18.13 12.36 -7.36
N SER A 339 17.38 13.46 -7.35
CA SER A 339 16.72 14.00 -6.16
C SER A 339 15.27 13.48 -6.04
N ASP A 340 14.97 12.74 -4.97
CA ASP A 340 13.61 12.25 -4.63
C ASP A 340 12.63 13.37 -4.20
N PHE A 341 12.84 14.60 -4.66
CA PHE A 341 12.08 15.77 -4.23
C PHE A 341 10.77 15.94 -5.02
N VAL A 342 9.65 15.70 -4.34
CA VAL A 342 8.28 15.91 -4.88
C VAL A 342 7.55 17.13 -4.30
N GLY A 343 8.01 17.66 -3.17
CA GLY A 343 7.47 18.86 -2.50
C GLY A 343 6.25 18.63 -1.58
N GLU A 344 6.12 19.50 -0.56
CA GLU A 344 5.04 19.44 0.47
C GLU A 344 3.62 19.36 -0.11
N ARG A 345 3.37 20.02 -1.26
CA ARG A 345 2.06 20.00 -1.95
C ARG A 345 1.67 18.61 -2.42
N PHE A 346 2.61 17.87 -3.01
CA PHE A 346 2.37 16.49 -3.43
C PHE A 346 2.18 15.59 -2.21
N ASP A 347 2.94 15.81 -1.13
CA ASP A 347 2.81 15.02 0.10
C ASP A 347 1.42 15.12 0.72
N LEU A 348 0.87 16.33 0.90
CA LEU A 348 -0.49 16.50 1.40
C LEU A 348 -1.53 15.92 0.43
N PHE A 349 -1.33 16.08 -0.88
CA PHE A 349 -2.24 15.54 -1.90
C PHE A 349 -2.35 14.01 -1.83
N ARG A 350 -1.24 13.28 -1.70
CA ARG A 350 -1.26 11.82 -1.55
C ARG A 350 -1.78 11.35 -0.20
N GLU A 351 -1.55 12.11 0.88
CA GLU A 351 -2.02 11.77 2.22
C GLU A 351 -3.55 11.88 2.31
N VAL A 352 -4.11 13.04 1.93
CA VAL A 352 -5.56 13.25 1.83
C VAL A 352 -6.17 12.32 0.81
N GLY A 353 -5.52 12.11 -0.34
CA GLY A 353 -5.96 11.13 -1.34
C GLY A 353 -6.01 9.70 -0.81
N GLY A 354 -5.03 9.30 0.01
CA GLY A 354 -5.01 7.98 0.65
C GLY A 354 -6.12 7.79 1.67
N MET A 355 -6.46 8.85 2.43
CA MET A 355 -7.63 8.85 3.33
C MET A 355 -8.95 8.87 2.55
N LEU A 356 -9.05 9.57 1.42
CA LEU A 356 -10.21 9.51 0.52
C LEU A 356 -10.36 8.12 -0.11
N MET A 357 -9.28 7.44 -0.44
CA MET A 357 -9.31 6.05 -0.92
C MET A 357 -9.85 5.11 0.18
N LEU A 358 -9.35 5.25 1.42
CA LEU A 358 -9.82 4.51 2.59
C LEU A 358 -11.32 4.76 2.85
N ALA A 359 -11.77 6.02 2.80
CA ALA A 359 -13.18 6.40 2.94
C ALA A 359 -14.05 5.83 1.81
N LYS A 360 -13.64 5.93 0.55
CA LYS A 360 -14.36 5.34 -0.59
C LYS A 360 -14.35 3.81 -0.60
N GLN A 361 -13.43 3.14 0.11
CA GLN A 361 -13.49 1.70 0.37
C GLN A 361 -14.53 1.36 1.46
N ARG A 362 -14.52 2.08 2.58
CA ARG A 362 -15.53 1.94 3.65
C ARG A 362 -16.95 2.24 3.14
N ALA A 363 -17.09 3.24 2.26
CA ALA A 363 -18.36 3.65 1.67
C ALA A 363 -19.12 2.53 0.93
N ARG A 364 -18.39 1.50 0.43
CA ARG A 364 -18.92 0.35 -0.32
C ARG A 364 -19.65 -0.69 0.56
N GLU A 365 -19.77 -0.46 1.86
CA GLU A 365 -20.59 -1.32 2.73
C GLU A 365 -22.01 -1.45 2.18
N GLY A 366 -22.50 -2.69 2.09
CA GLY A 366 -23.80 -3.02 1.49
C GLY A 366 -23.89 -2.88 -0.04
N GLN A 367 -22.88 -2.33 -0.72
CA GLN A 367 -22.87 -2.18 -2.17
C GLN A 367 -22.40 -3.47 -2.86
N THR A 368 -23.16 -3.93 -3.85
CA THR A 368 -22.71 -4.95 -4.81
C THR A 368 -22.06 -4.29 -6.02
N LEU A 369 -20.96 -4.84 -6.52
CA LEU A 369 -20.37 -4.38 -7.78
C LEU A 369 -21.36 -4.61 -8.94
N SER A 370 -21.62 -3.58 -9.73
CA SER A 370 -22.37 -3.72 -10.99
C SER A 370 -21.69 -4.72 -11.92
N THR A 371 -22.46 -5.70 -12.41
CA THR A 371 -22.07 -6.55 -13.53
C THR A 371 -22.10 -5.82 -14.88
N GLU A 372 -22.81 -4.69 -14.96
CA GLU A 372 -23.00 -3.91 -16.18
C GLU A 372 -22.05 -2.72 -16.29
N PRO A 373 -21.41 -2.59 -17.47
CA PRO A 373 -20.75 -1.39 -17.98
C PRO A 373 -21.33 -0.04 -17.53
N SER A 374 -20.52 0.82 -16.90
CA SER A 374 -20.96 2.19 -16.59
C SER A 374 -21.05 3.06 -17.85
N GLU A 375 -21.81 4.15 -17.78
CA GLU A 375 -21.96 5.12 -18.89
C GLU A 375 -20.61 5.62 -19.44
N SER A 376 -19.59 5.77 -18.58
CA SER A 376 -18.24 6.20 -18.98
C SER A 376 -17.49 5.15 -19.80
N GLN A 377 -17.94 3.90 -19.78
CA GLN A 377 -17.37 2.74 -20.46
C GLN A 377 -18.13 2.40 -21.76
N TRP A 378 -18.83 3.39 -22.35
CA TRP A 378 -19.56 3.27 -23.62
C TRP A 378 -18.79 2.59 -24.76
N TRP A 379 -17.46 2.69 -24.77
CA TRP A 379 -16.56 2.09 -25.77
C TRP A 379 -16.50 0.56 -25.74
N ALA A 380 -17.06 -0.06 -24.69
CA ALA A 380 -17.27 -1.49 -24.56
C ALA A 380 -18.75 -1.91 -24.72
N THR A 381 -19.69 -0.94 -24.78
CA THR A 381 -21.14 -1.18 -24.91
C THR A 381 -21.67 -0.85 -26.31
N LYS A 382 -21.15 0.20 -26.96
CA LYS A 382 -21.54 0.58 -28.32
C LYS A 382 -20.85 -0.34 -29.33
N SER A 383 -21.61 -0.81 -30.31
CA SER A 383 -21.03 -1.53 -31.46
C SER A 383 -19.97 -0.69 -32.17
N ARG A 384 -19.00 -1.38 -32.76
CA ARG A 384 -17.87 -0.79 -33.49
C ARG A 384 -18.20 -0.73 -34.98
N TRP A 385 -17.66 0.28 -35.66
CA TRP A 385 -17.85 0.43 -37.11
C TRP A 385 -17.38 -0.83 -37.86
N GLY A 386 -18.27 -1.39 -38.68
CA GLY A 386 -18.04 -2.66 -39.40
C GLY A 386 -18.30 -3.94 -38.59
N GLY A 387 -18.75 -3.85 -37.33
CA GLY A 387 -19.11 -5.00 -36.49
C GLY A 387 -20.61 -5.11 -36.21
N GLY A 388 -21.09 -6.34 -35.99
CA GLY A 388 -22.43 -6.60 -35.45
C GLY A 388 -22.58 -6.17 -33.98
N GLU A 389 -23.76 -6.35 -33.39
CA GLU A 389 -24.01 -5.99 -31.99
C GLU A 389 -23.09 -6.75 -31.03
N THR A 390 -22.11 -6.05 -30.46
CA THR A 390 -21.17 -6.62 -29.48
C THR A 390 -21.83 -6.82 -28.13
N ARG A 391 -22.43 -8.00 -27.90
CA ARG A 391 -22.99 -8.35 -26.59
C ARG A 391 -21.90 -8.65 -25.57
N TRP A 392 -22.24 -8.49 -24.29
CA TRP A 392 -21.27 -8.51 -23.19
C TRP A 392 -20.48 -9.81 -23.07
N GLY A 393 -19.15 -9.68 -23.03
CA GLY A 393 -18.23 -10.81 -22.88
C GLY A 393 -18.08 -11.72 -24.10
N GLN A 394 -18.72 -11.41 -25.23
CA GLN A 394 -18.64 -12.15 -26.49
C GLN A 394 -17.34 -11.81 -27.26
N LEU A 395 -16.71 -12.79 -27.93
CA LEU A 395 -15.69 -12.48 -28.94
C LEU A 395 -16.37 -12.01 -30.24
N ALA A 396 -15.70 -11.16 -31.01
CA ALA A 396 -16.11 -10.85 -32.38
C ALA A 396 -16.19 -12.09 -33.32
N ASN A 397 -15.65 -13.23 -32.88
CA ASN A 397 -15.66 -14.52 -33.59
C ASN A 397 -16.58 -15.56 -32.93
N GLU A 398 -17.18 -15.28 -31.77
CA GLU A 398 -18.16 -16.16 -31.12
C GLU A 398 -19.51 -15.99 -31.82
N VAL A 399 -19.76 -16.76 -32.88
CA VAL A 399 -21.09 -16.87 -33.51
C VAL A 399 -21.89 -17.96 -32.78
N PHE A 400 -23.16 -17.70 -32.48
CA PHE A 400 -24.08 -18.72 -31.95
C PHE A 400 -24.79 -19.45 -33.09
N GLU A 401 -25.06 -20.76 -32.93
CA GLU A 401 -25.89 -21.52 -33.88
C GLU A 401 -27.27 -20.88 -34.07
N ASP A 402 -27.88 -20.41 -32.98
CA ASP A 402 -29.16 -19.68 -33.01
C ASP A 402 -29.11 -18.37 -33.83
N GLU A 403 -27.95 -17.90 -34.29
CA GLU A 403 -27.73 -16.65 -35.02
C GLU A 403 -26.93 -16.85 -36.33
N ASP A 404 -26.88 -18.08 -36.86
CA ASP A 404 -26.31 -18.38 -38.18
C ASP A 404 -27.09 -17.68 -39.31
N PRO A 405 -26.45 -16.81 -40.12
CA PRO A 405 -27.08 -16.19 -41.30
C PRO A 405 -27.43 -17.17 -42.43
N SER A 406 -26.98 -18.43 -42.38
CA SER A 406 -27.28 -19.44 -43.39
C SER A 406 -28.68 -20.06 -43.26
N TRP A 407 -29.27 -20.07 -42.05
CA TRP A 407 -30.56 -20.70 -41.79
C TRP A 407 -31.74 -19.84 -42.24
N SER A 408 -32.72 -20.47 -42.88
CA SER A 408 -34.00 -19.81 -43.12
C SER A 408 -34.79 -19.58 -41.81
N PRO A 409 -35.72 -18.61 -41.74
CA PRO A 409 -36.50 -18.36 -40.53
C PRO A 409 -37.33 -19.56 -40.04
N GLU A 410 -37.73 -20.46 -40.96
CA GLU A 410 -38.47 -21.68 -40.64
C GLU A 410 -37.53 -22.79 -40.12
N GLU A 411 -36.39 -22.99 -40.78
CA GLU A 411 -35.33 -23.92 -40.37
C GLU A 411 -34.77 -23.58 -38.98
N ARG A 412 -34.56 -22.28 -38.71
CA ARG A 412 -34.17 -21.77 -37.38
C ARG A 412 -35.21 -22.12 -36.31
N ARG A 413 -36.50 -22.10 -36.63
CA ARG A 413 -37.56 -22.54 -35.71
C ARG A 413 -37.51 -24.06 -35.49
N LEU A 414 -37.44 -24.84 -36.56
CA LEU A 414 -37.38 -26.30 -36.48
C LEU A 414 -36.18 -26.79 -35.67
N GLN A 415 -35.02 -26.13 -35.79
CA GLN A 415 -33.83 -26.48 -35.03
C GLN A 415 -33.95 -26.13 -33.53
N LEU A 416 -34.63 -25.02 -33.20
CA LEU A 416 -34.97 -24.67 -31.81
C LEU A 416 -36.00 -25.65 -31.20
N GLU A 417 -37.08 -25.96 -31.92
CA GLU A 417 -38.11 -26.93 -31.50
C GLU A 417 -37.53 -28.36 -31.35
N LYS A 418 -36.55 -28.74 -32.18
CA LYS A 418 -35.77 -29.98 -32.03
C LYS A 418 -34.91 -29.97 -30.77
N ARG A 419 -34.21 -28.86 -30.51
CA ARG A 419 -33.36 -28.72 -29.31
C ARG A 419 -34.18 -28.70 -28.02
N GLU A 420 -35.34 -28.06 -27.99
CA GLU A 420 -36.24 -28.08 -26.83
C GLU A 420 -36.64 -29.51 -26.46
N LYS A 421 -36.93 -30.36 -27.46
CA LYS A 421 -37.15 -31.81 -27.26
C LYS A 421 -35.90 -32.53 -26.76
N GLU A 422 -34.72 -32.30 -27.33
CA GLU A 422 -33.47 -32.92 -26.85
C GLU A 422 -33.14 -32.53 -25.39
N GLU A 423 -33.47 -31.30 -24.96
CA GLU A 423 -33.29 -30.87 -23.57
C GLU A 423 -34.38 -31.41 -22.63
N GLU A 424 -35.62 -31.56 -23.10
CA GLU A 424 -36.70 -32.22 -22.34
C GLU A 424 -36.49 -33.73 -22.20
N GLU A 425 -36.03 -34.42 -23.25
CA GLU A 425 -35.62 -35.82 -23.21
C GLU A 425 -34.45 -36.03 -22.24
N ARG A 426 -33.43 -35.14 -22.26
CA ARG A 426 -32.34 -35.19 -21.27
C ARG A 426 -32.85 -34.98 -19.84
N ARG A 427 -33.72 -33.99 -19.62
CA ARG A 427 -34.35 -33.73 -18.30
C ARG A 427 -35.16 -34.94 -17.81
N ASN A 428 -35.86 -35.62 -18.72
CA ASN A 428 -36.63 -36.82 -18.41
C ASN A 428 -35.71 -38.03 -18.12
N ALA A 429 -34.59 -38.18 -18.85
CA ALA A 429 -33.59 -39.22 -18.60
C ALA A 429 -32.84 -39.00 -17.27
N GLU A 430 -32.49 -37.76 -16.91
CA GLU A 430 -31.91 -37.41 -15.61
C GLU A 430 -32.91 -37.66 -14.47
N ALA A 431 -34.19 -37.34 -14.66
CA ALA A 431 -35.25 -37.65 -13.70
C ALA A 431 -35.47 -39.17 -13.54
N ALA A 432 -35.43 -39.94 -14.63
CA ALA A 432 -35.52 -41.40 -14.61
C ALA A 432 -34.33 -42.04 -13.88
N ALA A 433 -33.10 -41.61 -14.17
CA ALA A 433 -31.90 -42.08 -13.48
C ALA A 433 -31.91 -41.73 -11.97
N ALA A 434 -32.43 -40.55 -11.60
CA ALA A 434 -32.64 -40.16 -10.21
C ALA A 434 -33.77 -40.94 -9.51
N ALA A 435 -34.74 -41.46 -10.25
CA ALA A 435 -35.77 -42.36 -9.74
C ALA A 435 -35.25 -43.79 -9.55
N ASP A 436 -34.50 -44.35 -10.50
CA ASP A 436 -33.87 -45.67 -10.39
C ASP A 436 -32.93 -45.74 -9.17
N LEU A 437 -32.07 -44.73 -8.99
CA LEU A 437 -31.17 -44.62 -7.83
C LEU A 437 -31.92 -44.59 -6.48
N LYS A 438 -33.21 -44.24 -6.49
CA LYS A 438 -34.09 -44.15 -5.32
C LYS A 438 -34.93 -45.40 -5.09
N ASN A 439 -34.99 -46.32 -6.05
CA ASN A 439 -35.78 -47.56 -6.00
C ASN A 439 -34.96 -48.80 -5.62
N LEU A 440 -33.62 -48.69 -5.55
CA LEU A 440 -32.72 -49.76 -5.12
C LEU A 440 -33.03 -50.21 -3.68
N GLN A 441 -33.38 -51.48 -3.50
CA GLN A 441 -33.58 -52.08 -2.18
C GLN A 441 -32.23 -52.45 -1.53
N PRO A 442 -32.10 -52.41 -0.18
CA PRO A 442 -30.81 -52.66 0.47
C PRO A 442 -30.25 -54.08 0.30
N GLU A 443 -31.10 -55.07 -0.03
CA GLU A 443 -30.73 -56.50 0.01
C GLU A 443 -29.90 -56.94 -1.20
N ASP A 444 -30.04 -56.28 -2.37
CA ASP A 444 -29.26 -56.55 -3.58
C ASP A 444 -27.75 -56.26 -3.42
N LEU A 445 -27.35 -55.59 -2.32
CA LEU A 445 -25.96 -55.30 -1.98
C LEU A 445 -25.27 -56.42 -1.17
N MET A 446 -26.00 -57.45 -0.73
CA MET A 446 -25.59 -58.36 0.35
C MET A 446 -25.50 -59.86 -0.02
N SER A 447 -25.48 -60.21 -1.32
CA SER A 447 -25.22 -61.58 -1.77
C SER A 447 -23.98 -61.67 -2.68
N GLY A 448 -23.01 -62.53 -2.32
CA GLY A 448 -21.80 -62.71 -3.11
C GLY A 448 -20.94 -63.92 -2.70
N PRO A 449 -20.45 -64.70 -3.68
CA PRO A 449 -19.34 -65.64 -3.49
C PRO A 449 -18.20 -65.40 -4.52
N SER A 450 -16.95 -65.87 -4.35
CA SER A 450 -16.20 -66.20 -3.13
C SER A 450 -14.74 -66.55 -3.49
N SER A 451 -13.74 -65.96 -2.83
CA SER A 451 -12.30 -66.32 -2.92
C SER A 451 -11.64 -66.11 -4.31
N PRO A 452 -10.32 -66.37 -4.52
CA PRO A 452 -9.37 -65.27 -4.37
C PRO A 452 -8.33 -65.10 -5.50
N SER A 453 -7.52 -64.03 -5.36
CA SER A 453 -6.19 -63.83 -5.97
C SER A 453 -6.05 -63.95 -7.49
N GLU A 454 -6.32 -62.84 -8.20
CA GLU A 454 -5.36 -62.38 -9.21
C GLU A 454 -5.31 -60.84 -9.25
N ARG A 455 -4.17 -60.26 -9.61
CA ARG A 455 -3.93 -58.80 -9.56
C ARG A 455 -4.28 -58.16 -10.92
N PRO A 456 -5.41 -57.44 -11.09
CA PRO A 456 -5.84 -57.04 -12.41
C PRO A 456 -4.90 -55.99 -13.01
N LYS A 457 -4.12 -56.38 -14.03
CA LYS A 457 -3.47 -55.43 -14.93
C LYS A 457 -4.56 -54.52 -15.49
N LYS A 458 -4.30 -53.21 -15.57
CA LYS A 458 -5.30 -52.16 -15.87
C LYS A 458 -5.78 -52.21 -17.32
N LYS A 459 -6.51 -53.27 -17.68
CA LYS A 459 -7.07 -53.53 -19.02
C LYS A 459 -8.10 -52.43 -19.30
N LYS A 460 -7.78 -51.60 -20.29
CA LYS A 460 -8.53 -50.42 -20.75
C LYS A 460 -10.03 -50.75 -20.86
N LYS A 461 -10.85 -50.29 -19.91
CA LYS A 461 -12.31 -50.46 -19.95
C LYS A 461 -12.88 -49.49 -21.00
N SER A 462 -12.89 -49.92 -22.25
CA SER A 462 -13.71 -49.34 -23.30
C SER A 462 -15.17 -49.49 -22.89
N GLY A 463 -15.77 -48.39 -22.41
CA GLY A 463 -17.08 -48.40 -21.76
C GLY A 463 -17.74 -47.02 -21.64
N GLU A 464 -17.22 -46.03 -22.34
CA GLU A 464 -17.94 -44.81 -22.73
C GLU A 464 -17.75 -44.67 -24.24
N ALA A 465 -18.77 -44.19 -24.95
CA ALA A 465 -18.69 -44.01 -26.40
C ALA A 465 -17.65 -42.93 -26.73
N GLY A 466 -16.81 -43.20 -27.74
CA GLY A 466 -15.75 -42.30 -28.16
C GLY A 466 -16.27 -41.06 -28.90
N VAL A 467 -16.82 -40.10 -28.18
CA VAL A 467 -17.17 -38.77 -28.72
C VAL A 467 -15.89 -38.08 -29.19
N SER A 468 -15.85 -37.70 -30.47
CA SER A 468 -14.68 -37.06 -31.07
C SER A 468 -14.39 -35.71 -30.38
N PRO A 469 -13.12 -35.27 -30.30
CA PRO A 469 -12.80 -33.92 -29.81
C PRO A 469 -13.41 -32.76 -30.63
N LYS A 470 -14.05 -33.05 -31.77
CA LYS A 470 -14.80 -32.10 -32.60
C LYS A 470 -16.22 -31.82 -32.08
N ASP A 471 -16.81 -32.72 -31.31
CA ASP A 471 -18.25 -32.69 -30.99
C ASP A 471 -18.55 -32.10 -29.61
N LYS A 472 -17.54 -31.52 -28.95
CA LYS A 472 -17.73 -30.72 -27.73
C LYS A 472 -18.24 -29.33 -28.07
N ALA A 473 -19.55 -29.25 -28.30
CA ALA A 473 -20.29 -28.00 -28.37
C ALA A 473 -20.01 -27.15 -27.11
N GLU A 474 -19.41 -25.98 -27.28
CA GLU A 474 -19.26 -25.01 -26.20
C GLU A 474 -20.58 -24.24 -26.02
N TYR A 475 -21.12 -24.28 -24.81
CA TYR A 475 -22.33 -23.55 -24.43
C TYR A 475 -21.98 -22.34 -23.59
N LYS A 476 -22.64 -21.21 -23.85
CA LYS A 476 -22.44 -19.94 -23.18
C LYS A 476 -23.76 -19.17 -23.14
N ASP A 477 -24.12 -18.68 -21.96
CA ASP A 477 -25.38 -17.94 -21.73
C ASP A 477 -26.63 -18.70 -22.23
N GLY A 478 -26.61 -20.04 -22.10
CA GLY A 478 -27.65 -20.96 -22.57
C GLY A 478 -27.62 -21.29 -24.07
N LYS A 479 -26.77 -20.62 -24.86
CA LYS A 479 -26.68 -20.77 -26.32
C LYS A 479 -25.45 -21.57 -26.75
N ARG A 480 -25.51 -22.20 -27.92
CA ARG A 480 -24.44 -23.04 -28.48
C ARG A 480 -23.57 -22.25 -29.46
N LEU A 481 -22.25 -22.33 -29.34
CA LEU A 481 -21.32 -21.71 -30.29
C LEU A 481 -21.25 -22.52 -31.59
N MET A 482 -21.41 -21.84 -32.73
CA MET A 482 -21.26 -22.38 -34.09
C MET A 482 -19.81 -22.76 -34.40
N TYR A 483 -18.87 -21.90 -33.97
CA TYR A 483 -17.49 -21.94 -34.45
C TYR A 483 -16.49 -21.65 -33.33
N VAL A 484 -15.76 -22.69 -32.92
CA VAL A 484 -14.59 -22.58 -32.03
C VAL A 484 -13.33 -22.77 -32.89
N PRO A 485 -12.68 -21.68 -33.35
CA PRO A 485 -11.39 -21.81 -34.03
C PRO A 485 -10.35 -22.41 -33.07
N PRO A 486 -9.40 -23.24 -33.55
CA PRO A 486 -8.49 -23.99 -32.68
C PRO A 486 -7.72 -23.08 -31.74
N LEU A 487 -7.62 -23.47 -30.47
CA LEU A 487 -7.19 -22.65 -29.34
C LEU A 487 -5.88 -21.88 -29.60
N ARG A 488 -6.01 -20.62 -30.04
CA ARG A 488 -5.00 -19.60 -29.73
C ARG A 488 -4.94 -19.48 -28.21
N ARG A 489 -3.72 -19.49 -27.65
CA ARG A 489 -3.43 -19.50 -26.20
C ARG A 489 -4.41 -18.62 -25.41
N LYS A 490 -4.93 -19.09 -24.27
CA LYS A 490 -6.00 -18.43 -23.47
C LYS A 490 -5.86 -16.90 -23.34
N TRP A 491 -4.65 -16.40 -23.10
CA TRP A 491 -4.38 -14.96 -23.00
C TRP A 491 -4.73 -14.17 -24.28
N TYR A 492 -4.63 -14.77 -25.47
CA TYR A 492 -5.00 -14.14 -26.73
C TYR A 492 -6.52 -14.00 -26.86
N GLN A 493 -7.28 -15.04 -26.48
CA GLN A 493 -8.74 -14.94 -26.39
C GLN A 493 -9.16 -13.89 -25.34
N GLU A 494 -8.45 -13.80 -24.21
CA GLU A 494 -8.69 -12.78 -23.19
C GLU A 494 -8.27 -11.36 -23.62
N TRP A 495 -7.34 -11.23 -24.57
CA TRP A 495 -6.88 -9.95 -25.15
C TRP A 495 -7.80 -9.45 -26.28
N VAL A 496 -8.32 -10.35 -27.13
CA VAL A 496 -9.33 -10.00 -28.16
C VAL A 496 -10.67 -9.62 -27.52
N LYS A 497 -10.97 -10.08 -26.30
CA LYS A 497 -12.15 -9.64 -25.53
C LYS A 497 -12.00 -8.19 -25.08
N VAL A 498 -12.49 -7.27 -25.92
CA VAL A 498 -12.73 -5.86 -25.55
C VAL A 498 -13.73 -5.84 -24.39
N ARG A 499 -13.21 -5.54 -23.20
CA ARG A 499 -13.98 -5.32 -21.98
C ARG A 499 -13.31 -4.22 -21.15
N PRO A 500 -14.03 -3.54 -20.25
CA PRO A 500 -13.40 -2.72 -19.24
C PRO A 500 -12.44 -3.54 -18.40
N ASN A 501 -11.45 -2.86 -17.81
CA ASN A 501 -10.62 -3.47 -16.77
C ASN A 501 -11.51 -4.02 -15.65
N GLY A 502 -11.12 -5.16 -15.08
CA GLY A 502 -11.81 -5.75 -13.93
C GLY A 502 -11.89 -4.78 -12.74
N PRO A 503 -12.74 -5.08 -11.74
CA PRO A 503 -12.99 -4.19 -10.62
C PRO A 503 -11.71 -3.77 -9.89
N TYR A 504 -11.74 -2.52 -9.42
CA TYR A 504 -10.72 -1.93 -8.57
C TYR A 504 -10.84 -2.41 -7.10
N TRP A 505 -12.01 -2.95 -6.75
CA TRP A 505 -12.31 -3.51 -5.43
C TRP A 505 -11.46 -4.76 -5.16
N ASP A 506 -11.14 -4.99 -3.90
CA ASP A 506 -10.34 -6.14 -3.47
C ASP A 506 -11.25 -7.31 -3.06
N GLU A 507 -11.20 -8.40 -3.84
CA GLU A 507 -12.01 -9.61 -3.69
C GLU A 507 -11.95 -10.28 -2.30
N LYS A 508 -10.94 -9.94 -1.47
CA LYS A 508 -10.77 -10.48 -0.10
C LYS A 508 -11.18 -9.51 1.01
N LEU A 509 -11.51 -8.26 0.67
CA LEU A 509 -11.84 -7.20 1.62
C LEU A 509 -13.36 -7.00 1.66
N ILE A 510 -13.99 -7.49 2.73
CA ILE A 510 -15.39 -7.26 3.04
C ILE A 510 -15.53 -5.82 3.51
N HIS A 511 -16.00 -4.96 2.60
CA HIS A 511 -16.15 -3.53 2.84
C HIS A 511 -17.17 -3.24 3.96
N ARG A 512 -16.72 -2.61 5.06
CA ARG A 512 -17.55 -2.16 6.19
C ARG A 512 -17.10 -0.83 6.80
N ARG A 513 -18.04 0.00 7.26
CA ARG A 513 -17.80 1.28 7.97
C ARG A 513 -17.65 1.06 9.49
N ILE A 514 -16.92 0.03 9.90
CA ILE A 514 -16.69 -0.30 11.33
C ILE A 514 -16.16 0.95 12.07
N GLY A 515 -16.75 1.27 13.22
CA GLY A 515 -16.41 2.45 14.01
C GLY A 515 -17.06 3.77 13.57
N ARG A 516 -17.88 3.80 12.51
CA ARG A 516 -18.75 4.96 12.19
C ARG A 516 -19.63 5.28 13.41
N ARG A 517 -20.06 6.53 13.53
CA ARG A 517 -21.08 6.92 14.52
C ARG A 517 -22.47 6.47 14.09
N GLY A 518 -23.29 6.07 15.06
CA GLY A 518 -24.72 5.84 14.84
C GLY A 518 -25.48 7.15 14.65
N GLN A 519 -26.71 7.09 14.10
CA GLN A 519 -27.57 8.28 14.01
C GLN A 519 -27.91 8.84 15.40
N GLU A 520 -28.02 7.97 16.41
CA GLU A 520 -28.17 8.32 17.83
C GLU A 520 -26.94 9.06 18.42
N GLU A 521 -25.74 8.89 17.85
CA GLU A 521 -24.51 9.59 18.27
C GLU A 521 -24.35 10.99 17.60
N GLY A 522 -25.40 11.50 16.95
CA GLY A 522 -25.56 12.91 16.62
C GLY A 522 -24.79 13.45 15.40
N THR A 523 -24.27 12.57 14.54
CA THR A 523 -23.64 12.98 13.26
C THR A 523 -24.13 12.09 12.12
N ASP A 524 -25.33 12.37 11.62
CA ASP A 524 -25.86 11.71 10.43
C ASP A 524 -24.96 11.94 9.21
N GLY A 525 -24.92 11.00 8.27
CA GLY A 525 -24.13 11.07 7.03
C GLY A 525 -22.58 11.05 7.16
N TRP A 526 -21.98 11.47 8.28
CA TRP A 526 -20.52 11.53 8.46
C TRP A 526 -19.85 10.14 8.68
N ASP A 527 -18.59 10.00 8.25
CA ASP A 527 -17.67 8.93 8.66
C ASP A 527 -16.33 9.53 9.12
N ASP A 528 -15.70 8.88 10.12
CA ASP A 528 -14.42 9.27 10.72
C ASP A 528 -13.37 8.22 10.33
N VAL A 529 -12.47 8.55 9.40
CA VAL A 529 -11.42 7.64 8.93
C VAL A 529 -10.04 8.04 9.45
N PHE A 530 -9.16 7.07 9.68
CA PHE A 530 -7.87 7.30 10.33
C PHE A 530 -6.70 6.78 9.46
N MET A 531 -5.53 7.41 9.63
CA MET A 531 -4.28 6.99 8.98
C MET A 531 -3.07 7.18 9.92
N ILE A 532 -2.16 6.20 9.98
CA ILE A 532 -0.80 6.44 10.49
C ILE A 532 0.07 6.89 9.32
N SER A 533 0.80 7.98 9.55
CA SER A 533 1.52 8.74 8.55
C SER A 533 2.97 8.88 8.99
N ALA A 534 3.90 8.26 8.26
CA ALA A 534 5.30 8.13 8.68
C ALA A 534 6.28 8.74 7.67
N ALA A 535 7.30 9.44 8.19
CA ALA A 535 8.34 10.13 7.45
C ALA A 535 9.66 10.03 8.23
N ASN A 536 10.78 9.83 7.55
CA ASN A 536 12.09 9.61 8.19
C ASN A 536 12.03 8.44 9.20
N HIS A 537 12.22 8.73 10.49
CA HIS A 537 12.02 7.81 11.63
C HIS A 537 10.90 8.27 12.59
N HIS A 538 10.04 9.19 12.14
CA HIS A 538 8.89 9.70 12.91
C HIS A 538 7.56 9.20 12.31
N ALA A 539 6.51 9.21 13.13
CA ALA A 539 5.14 9.02 12.67
C ALA A 539 4.15 9.98 13.37
N CYS A 540 3.06 10.30 12.68
CA CYS A 540 1.91 11.02 13.21
C CYS A 540 0.62 10.23 12.93
N ILE A 541 -0.44 10.55 13.67
CA ILE A 541 -1.79 10.02 13.41
C ILE A 541 -2.62 11.11 12.73
N LEU A 542 -3.34 10.73 11.69
CA LEU A 542 -4.38 11.55 11.09
C LEU A 542 -5.77 10.99 11.33
N LYS A 543 -6.71 11.92 11.42
CA LYS A 543 -8.14 11.72 11.30
C LYS A 543 -8.67 12.59 10.16
N MET A 544 -9.58 12.03 9.35
CA MET A 544 -10.39 12.78 8.39
C MET A 544 -11.86 12.47 8.64
N SER A 545 -12.65 13.51 8.95
CA SER A 545 -14.11 13.42 8.90
C SER A 545 -14.60 13.82 7.51
N VAL A 546 -15.44 12.99 6.89
CA VAL A 546 -15.99 13.23 5.55
C VAL A 546 -17.49 12.88 5.51
N HIS A 547 -18.28 13.66 4.78
CA HIS A 547 -19.72 13.41 4.60
C HIS A 547 -19.97 12.43 3.45
N GLU A 548 -21.04 11.63 3.51
CA GLU A 548 -21.32 10.68 2.43
C GLU A 548 -21.75 11.35 1.11
N ASP A 549 -22.39 12.52 1.14
CA ASP A 549 -22.60 13.33 -0.08
C ASP A 549 -21.28 13.75 -0.75
N TYR A 550 -20.22 13.99 0.03
CA TYR A 550 -18.89 14.27 -0.54
C TYR A 550 -18.36 13.04 -1.29
N LEU A 551 -18.57 11.85 -0.74
CA LEU A 551 -18.14 10.59 -1.35
C LEU A 551 -18.98 10.22 -2.58
N ASP A 552 -20.29 10.50 -2.58
CA ASP A 552 -21.15 10.35 -3.76
C ASP A 552 -20.80 11.38 -4.84
N TRP A 553 -20.62 12.66 -4.50
CA TRP A 553 -20.17 13.69 -5.43
C TRP A 553 -18.82 13.33 -6.10
N LEU A 554 -17.91 12.69 -5.35
CA LEU A 554 -16.66 12.13 -5.88
C LEU A 554 -16.82 10.90 -6.80
N GLU A 555 -17.99 10.27 -6.90
CA GLU A 555 -18.25 9.15 -7.83
C GLU A 555 -19.25 9.55 -8.95
N THR A 556 -20.40 10.12 -8.60
CA THR A 556 -21.50 10.47 -9.52
C THR A 556 -21.33 11.84 -10.18
N GLY A 557 -20.57 12.76 -9.56
CA GLY A 557 -20.49 14.16 -9.95
C GLY A 557 -21.80 14.94 -9.81
N ARG A 558 -22.79 14.40 -9.08
CA ARG A 558 -24.07 15.06 -8.78
C ARG A 558 -23.93 15.83 -7.46
N ALA A 559 -24.78 16.83 -7.24
CA ALA A 559 -24.97 17.36 -5.90
C ALA A 559 -25.80 16.37 -5.09
N GLY A 560 -25.51 16.23 -3.80
CA GLY A 560 -26.31 15.44 -2.87
C GLY A 560 -27.77 15.88 -2.88
N GLY A 561 -28.69 14.93 -2.72
CA GLY A 561 -30.15 15.15 -2.79
C GLY A 561 -30.74 15.88 -1.59
N SER A 562 -29.93 16.62 -0.83
CA SER A 562 -30.38 17.45 0.28
C SER A 562 -31.41 18.46 -0.24
N GLN A 563 -32.64 18.35 0.25
CA GLN A 563 -33.72 19.28 -0.11
C GLN A 563 -33.29 20.70 0.26
N SER A 564 -33.72 21.68 -0.53
CA SER A 564 -33.62 23.07 -0.13
C SER A 564 -34.50 23.31 1.10
N MET A 565 -33.93 23.16 2.31
CA MET A 565 -34.53 23.72 3.51
C MET A 565 -34.81 25.21 3.24
N SER A 566 -36.06 25.62 3.44
CA SER A 566 -36.44 27.01 3.22
C SER A 566 -35.60 27.94 4.09
N GLN A 567 -35.31 29.15 3.59
CA GLN A 567 -34.38 30.10 4.24
C GLN A 567 -34.88 30.63 5.60
N GLU A 568 -36.03 30.18 6.08
CA GLU A 568 -36.70 30.60 7.31
C GLU A 568 -36.09 29.96 8.58
N SER A 569 -35.42 28.81 8.47
CA SER A 569 -34.74 28.17 9.60
C SER A 569 -33.40 28.81 9.98
N ALA A 570 -32.90 29.76 9.18
CA ALA A 570 -31.58 30.39 9.33
C ALA A 570 -31.41 31.31 10.57
N SER A 571 -32.38 31.33 11.49
CA SER A 571 -32.45 32.27 12.62
C SER A 571 -32.02 31.70 13.98
N LYS A 572 -31.75 30.39 14.10
CA LYS A 572 -31.39 29.72 15.38
C LYS A 572 -30.39 28.56 15.28
N THR A 573 -29.21 28.77 14.69
CA THR A 573 -28.08 27.83 14.81
C THR A 573 -26.79 28.54 15.21
N GLY A 574 -26.09 28.00 16.22
CA GLY A 574 -24.90 28.61 16.79
C GLY A 574 -23.60 28.00 16.27
N VAL A 575 -22.72 28.87 15.74
CA VAL A 575 -21.24 28.78 15.66
C VAL A 575 -20.58 27.58 14.96
N ASP A 576 -21.03 26.33 15.15
CA ASP A 576 -20.16 25.13 15.00
C ASP A 576 -20.70 24.03 14.05
N GLN A 577 -21.55 24.40 13.07
CA GLN A 577 -22.03 23.44 12.06
C GLN A 577 -20.97 23.09 11.01
N ARG A 578 -20.52 21.82 11.01
CA ARG A 578 -19.67 21.23 9.97
C ARG A 578 -20.37 21.28 8.61
N LYS A 579 -19.61 21.61 7.55
CA LYS A 579 -20.11 21.73 6.18
C LYS A 579 -19.77 20.50 5.36
N GLU A 580 -20.77 19.85 4.79
CA GLU A 580 -20.68 18.62 3.99
C GLU A 580 -19.66 18.70 2.84
N HIS A 581 -19.48 19.90 2.28
CA HIS A 581 -18.56 20.18 1.17
C HIS A 581 -17.09 20.40 1.60
N PHE A 582 -16.74 20.20 2.87
CA PHE A 582 -15.38 20.31 3.40
C PHE A 582 -14.85 18.98 3.95
N LEU A 583 -13.56 18.72 3.72
CA LEU A 583 -12.83 17.61 4.33
C LEU A 583 -12.15 18.11 5.62
N TYR A 584 -12.63 17.65 6.78
CA TYR A 584 -12.07 18.04 8.07
C TYR A 584 -10.93 17.10 8.44
N VAL A 585 -9.69 17.57 8.33
CA VAL A 585 -8.48 16.79 8.59
C VAL A 585 -7.79 17.30 9.85
N SER A 586 -7.38 16.39 10.72
CA SER A 586 -6.58 16.67 11.91
C SER A 586 -5.36 15.75 11.90
N ARG A 587 -4.16 16.33 12.01
CA ARG A 587 -2.87 15.61 12.08
C ARG A 587 -2.22 15.86 13.43
N SER A 588 -1.70 14.82 14.06
CA SER A 588 -0.91 14.97 15.29
C SER A 588 0.44 15.63 15.03
N ARG A 589 1.13 16.02 16.10
CA ARG A 589 2.58 16.24 16.04
C ARG A 589 3.29 15.00 15.49
N TRP A 590 4.44 15.20 14.85
CA TRP A 590 5.34 14.10 14.48
C TRP A 590 6.05 13.58 15.73
N LEU A 591 5.95 12.27 15.96
CA LEU A 591 6.50 11.56 17.12
C LEU A 591 7.68 10.69 16.67
N ASP A 592 8.83 10.87 17.30
CA ASP A 592 10.03 10.06 17.04
C ASP A 592 9.87 8.62 17.57
N LEU A 593 10.24 7.63 16.77
CA LEU A 593 10.26 6.21 17.15
C LEU A 593 11.51 5.82 17.99
N PHE A 594 12.59 6.60 17.91
CA PHE A 594 13.78 6.40 18.74
C PHE A 594 13.63 6.96 20.16
N ASP A 595 12.81 8.00 20.33
CA ASP A 595 12.52 8.59 21.64
C ASP A 595 11.56 7.71 22.44
N ILE A 596 11.82 7.59 23.74
CA ILE A 596 11.14 6.63 24.62
C ILE A 596 9.71 7.09 24.93
N GLU A 597 9.52 8.39 25.23
CA GLU A 597 8.20 8.90 25.58
C GLU A 597 7.32 9.11 24.34
N GLN A 598 7.86 9.63 23.23
CA GLN A 598 7.08 9.81 22.00
C GLN A 598 6.59 8.49 21.38
N ARG A 599 7.37 7.40 21.43
CA ARG A 599 6.89 6.08 20.94
C ARG A 599 5.86 5.45 21.89
N LYS A 600 5.97 5.67 23.21
CA LYS A 600 4.97 5.28 24.22
C LYS A 600 3.67 6.06 23.97
N GLU A 601 3.75 7.37 23.75
CA GLU A 601 2.62 8.24 23.38
C GLU A 601 1.95 7.78 22.06
N LEU A 602 2.75 7.48 21.03
CA LEU A 602 2.26 6.97 19.75
C LEU A 602 1.51 5.63 19.92
N LEU A 603 2.02 4.69 20.73
CA LEU A 603 1.30 3.45 21.02
C LEU A 603 -0.04 3.73 21.74
N ILE A 604 -0.07 4.67 22.69
CA ILE A 604 -1.31 5.10 23.36
C ILE A 604 -2.29 5.71 22.34
N GLY A 605 -1.82 6.55 21.40
CA GLY A 605 -2.64 7.09 20.32
C GLY A 605 -3.23 6.01 19.41
N ILE A 606 -2.40 5.05 18.97
CA ILE A 606 -2.83 3.88 18.20
C ILE A 606 -3.90 3.08 18.96
N TRP A 607 -3.69 2.87 20.27
CA TRP A 607 -4.61 2.13 21.12
C TRP A 607 -5.95 2.84 21.31
N ARG A 608 -5.94 4.17 21.48
CA ARG A 608 -7.17 5.00 21.52
C ARG A 608 -7.95 4.88 20.21
N VAL A 609 -7.28 4.99 19.05
CA VAL A 609 -7.91 4.84 17.73
C VAL A 609 -8.52 3.45 17.55
N LEU A 610 -7.79 2.38 17.87
CA LEU A 610 -8.30 1.00 17.75
C LEU A 610 -9.49 0.74 18.69
N SER A 611 -9.45 1.27 19.92
CA SER A 611 -10.55 1.19 20.89
C SER A 611 -11.79 1.94 20.41
N TRP A 612 -11.62 3.17 19.88
CA TRP A 612 -12.72 3.97 19.31
C TRP A 612 -13.38 3.28 18.11
N ILE A 613 -12.58 2.66 17.23
CA ILE A 613 -13.10 1.96 16.05
C ILE A 613 -13.89 0.70 16.46
N ASN A 614 -13.41 -0.07 17.44
CA ASN A 614 -14.05 -1.32 17.88
C ASN A 614 -15.13 -1.11 18.97
N ARG A 615 -15.42 0.13 19.39
CA ARG A 615 -16.25 0.44 20.58
C ARG A 615 -17.64 -0.23 20.61
N HIS A 616 -18.25 -0.43 19.44
CA HIS A 616 -19.59 -1.03 19.31
C HIS A 616 -19.58 -2.56 19.25
N GLU A 617 -18.41 -3.19 19.12
CA GLU A 617 -18.26 -4.65 18.98
C GLU A 617 -17.80 -5.32 20.29
N VAL A 618 -17.52 -4.53 21.33
CA VAL A 618 -17.26 -5.05 22.69
C VAL A 618 -18.60 -5.40 23.36
N PRO A 619 -18.79 -6.63 23.88
CA PRO A 619 -20.00 -7.00 24.62
C PRO A 619 -20.21 -6.11 25.85
N ARG A 620 -21.43 -5.58 26.03
CA ARG A 620 -21.75 -4.66 27.16
C ARG A 620 -21.38 -5.26 28.53
N ALA A 621 -21.60 -6.55 28.73
CA ALA A 621 -21.23 -7.26 29.95
C ALA A 621 -19.71 -7.24 30.27
N GLU A 622 -18.84 -7.14 29.26
CA GLU A 622 -17.39 -6.98 29.49
C GLU A 622 -17.05 -5.54 29.91
N VAL A 623 -17.73 -4.54 29.33
CA VAL A 623 -17.61 -3.13 29.71
C VAL A 623 -18.11 -2.92 31.15
N GLU A 624 -19.28 -3.47 31.48
CA GLU A 624 -19.89 -3.43 32.82
C GLU A 624 -18.99 -4.09 33.87
N LYS A 625 -18.42 -5.27 33.56
CA LYS A 625 -17.45 -5.96 34.42
C LYS A 625 -16.19 -5.13 34.67
N MET A 626 -15.66 -4.44 33.65
CA MET A 626 -14.50 -3.55 33.81
C MET A 626 -14.85 -2.27 34.58
N ALA A 627 -16.07 -1.74 34.46
CA ALA A 627 -16.56 -0.64 35.28
C ALA A 627 -16.71 -1.04 36.77
N MET A 628 -17.18 -2.26 37.06
CA MET A 628 -17.21 -2.80 38.43
C MET A 628 -15.80 -2.96 39.00
N LEU A 629 -14.86 -3.54 38.23
CA LEU A 629 -13.45 -3.65 38.63
C LEU A 629 -12.80 -2.28 38.87
N LYS A 630 -13.14 -1.27 38.07
CA LYS A 630 -12.70 0.12 38.31
C LYS A 630 -13.24 0.64 39.64
N GLY A 631 -14.53 0.47 39.93
CA GLY A 631 -15.13 0.88 41.21
C GLY A 631 -14.37 0.29 42.39
N SER A 632 -14.12 -1.03 42.37
CA SER A 632 -13.33 -1.71 43.41
C SER A 632 -11.90 -1.20 43.52
N GLN A 633 -11.21 -0.90 42.42
CA GLN A 633 -9.84 -0.38 42.44
C GLN A 633 -9.74 1.09 42.88
N SER A 634 -10.73 1.92 42.55
CA SER A 634 -10.83 3.28 43.07
C SER A 634 -11.06 3.25 44.58
N GLN A 635 -12.01 2.45 45.05
CA GLN A 635 -12.34 2.32 46.47
C GLN A 635 -11.14 1.80 47.27
N GLN A 636 -10.43 0.77 46.81
CA GLN A 636 -9.19 0.29 47.43
C GLN A 636 -8.05 1.33 47.50
N ARG A 637 -8.03 2.33 46.62
CA ARG A 637 -7.06 3.45 46.67
C ARG A 637 -7.51 4.56 47.61
N GLU A 638 -8.81 4.78 47.74
CA GLU A 638 -9.38 5.72 48.71
C GLU A 638 -9.19 5.16 50.12
N ASP A 639 -9.48 3.88 50.36
CA ASP A 639 -9.21 3.19 51.63
C ASP A 639 -7.72 3.29 52.03
N GLN A 640 -6.81 2.98 51.11
CA GLN A 640 -5.35 3.06 51.33
C GLN A 640 -4.82 4.49 51.55
N THR A 641 -5.53 5.53 51.10
CA THR A 641 -5.15 6.92 51.38
C THR A 641 -5.82 7.47 52.64
N GLY A 642 -6.94 6.88 53.07
CA GLY A 642 -7.59 7.17 54.35
C GLY A 642 -6.82 6.64 55.57
N ASP A 643 -6.36 5.39 55.53
CA ASP A 643 -5.61 4.78 56.66
C ASP A 643 -4.32 5.54 56.99
N HIS A 644 -3.65 6.12 55.99
CA HIS A 644 -2.44 6.94 56.20
C HIS A 644 -2.70 8.35 56.75
N GLN A 645 -3.96 8.73 57.01
CA GLN A 645 -4.30 10.07 57.53
C GLN A 645 -4.56 10.10 59.05
N TRP A 646 -4.39 8.96 59.75
CA TRP A 646 -4.67 8.82 61.20
C TRP A 646 -3.44 8.50 62.07
N GLU A 647 -2.22 8.51 61.52
CA GLU A 647 -0.96 8.39 62.28
C GLU A 647 -0.20 9.74 62.36
N ILE A 648 -0.64 10.61 63.27
CA ILE A 648 0.07 11.84 63.72
C ILE A 648 -0.05 11.97 65.24
#